data_AF-A0A816SDJ0-F1
#
_entry.id   AF-A0A816SDJ0-F1
#
_cell.length_a   1.000
_cell.length_b   1.000
_cell.length_c   1.000
_cell.angle_alpha   90.00
_cell.angle_beta   90.00
_cell.angle_gamma   90.00
#
_symmetry.space_group_name_H-M   'P 1'
#
loop_
_entity.id
_entity.type
_entity.pdbx_description
1 polymer ?
#
loop_
_entity_poly.entity_id
_entity_poly.type
_entity_poly.pdbx_seq_one_letter_code
_entity_poly.pdbx_strand_id
1 'polypeptide(L)'
;MWLTVGILIFSLSVALSSQADADSNIMDRMLNDDRQLSRFSAIHHIRKSKLDSKEEEDYEEEGSSEASGCNKKKNCINGHSCKKHDDCESGICQKNICIQDNSCKKNADCKSGICQKNKCEDLAPTCDDGVKNQDETDVDCGGSICQQCIDSKNCNTGSDCRARACVSNICRAPTCSDGVQNQDETDTDCGGSTCPKCPDTKTCAVTSDCVSEVCLLQICQAPTCSDGVKNQDETDIDCGGGTCQQCADTKLCNVASDCVNGVCLSNICQASSCTDDVINQDETDVDCGGSICPQCVDTKLCSVLSDCVSGVCLSSICQAPTCSDGVKNQDETDVDCGGGTCPQCADTKTCAVRSDCISEVCLSQICQAPTCIDGVKNQDETDIDCGGGTCPQCVDTKNCSVGSDCISRACSSNICQAPTCGDGVLNQDESDADCGGSTCPQCVDTKICRTGSDCVNRVCLSNICQASTCSDNVQNQDETDTDCGGSICPQCADTKTCAAGSDCVSEVCLSQICQAATCSDNVINQDETDVDCGGSRCPQCVDTKLCSAASDCVSGVCSSNICQAPTCSDGVKNQDETDIDCGGGTCPQCLDDKICSVGSDCISRVCSSNICQASTCSDGVKNQDETDIDCGGSTCPPCVDTKLCNVAPDCVSGVCLSNICQAPTCRDGVINQDETDMDCGGSTCPQCADSKTCSVGSDCISGVCLSKICQAPTCSDGVKNQDETDIDCGGSKCGKCDKGKGCNVASECFSGECSSNVCQMCSLSSFVNGGFESGNSDGWIVGGGMRTSILSSQIQPKDYFAGGLHYDSSIEKKHSSIVSSKDDPILKDLMPKTTHSGKYAWRIEDLQKGGSVSVISQQINDYFCLNIYFAWLAVLENGNHVAINSSVMIIELKDETVGDTLLMRRYDAGAGSNGIDNRFKQTKAYFYTPSWQIEHLTIDSSRTGHNFTLTVLAADCRPSGHKGYVYIDSFGGVAP
;
A
#
# COMPACT_ATOMS: atom_id res chain seq x y z
N MET A 1 6.48 52.12 -21.07
CA MET A 1 5.02 52.29 -21.27
C MET A 1 4.33 51.56 -20.12
N TRP A 2 3.37 52.10 -19.33
CA TRP A 2 2.12 52.81 -19.69
C TRP A 2 1.20 51.88 -20.52
N LEU A 3 -0.06 51.58 -20.20
CA LEU A 3 -1.10 52.18 -19.32
C LEU A 3 -2.03 51.06 -18.75
N THR A 4 -2.89 51.20 -17.73
CA THR A 4 -3.05 52.08 -16.53
C THR A 4 -4.24 51.56 -15.67
N VAL A 5 -4.18 51.77 -14.33
CA VAL A 5 -5.26 52.31 -13.41
C VAL A 5 -6.73 51.80 -13.56
N GLY A 6 -7.51 51.52 -12.51
CA GLY A 6 -7.35 51.65 -11.04
C GLY A 6 -8.72 51.45 -10.33
N ILE A 7 -8.79 51.07 -9.04
CA ILE A 7 -8.59 51.87 -7.80
C ILE A 7 -9.89 52.53 -7.27
N LEU A 8 -10.06 52.48 -5.93
CA LEU A 8 -11.18 52.96 -5.07
C LEU A 8 -12.47 52.10 -5.09
N ILE A 9 -13.08 51.56 -4.01
CA ILE A 9 -13.09 51.68 -2.52
C ILE A 9 -14.47 52.18 -1.99
N PHE A 10 -14.83 51.69 -0.79
CA PHE A 10 -15.83 52.14 0.21
C PHE A 10 -17.22 51.46 0.29
N SER A 11 -17.33 50.55 1.29
CA SER A 11 -18.51 50.27 2.15
C SER A 11 -19.76 49.59 1.51
N LEU A 12 -20.67 48.93 2.25
CA LEU A 12 -20.96 48.95 3.70
C LEU A 12 -21.66 47.64 4.18
N SER A 13 -21.22 47.04 5.30
CA SER A 13 -21.90 46.11 6.26
C SER A 13 -22.73 44.89 5.73
N VAL A 14 -22.97 43.76 6.43
CA VAL A 14 -22.97 43.30 7.85
C VAL A 14 -22.48 41.82 7.81
N ALA A 15 -21.41 41.35 8.49
CA ALA A 15 -21.25 40.95 9.91
C ALA A 15 -22.13 39.73 10.35
N LEU A 16 -21.76 38.75 11.19
CA LEU A 16 -20.56 38.33 11.97
C LEU A 16 -20.35 36.79 11.77
N SER A 17 -19.21 36.10 11.97
CA SER A 17 -18.43 35.77 13.20
C SER A 17 -19.26 35.36 14.44
N SER A 18 -18.86 34.49 15.38
CA SER A 18 -17.62 33.74 15.78
C SER A 18 -18.07 32.39 16.44
N GLN A 19 -17.36 31.26 16.53
CA GLN A 19 -15.96 30.91 16.91
C GLN A 19 -15.69 30.84 18.45
N ALA A 20 -14.98 29.76 18.87
CA ALA A 20 -14.29 29.49 20.16
C ALA A 20 -15.05 28.93 21.42
N ASP A 21 -14.70 27.68 21.76
CA ASP A 21 -14.09 27.16 23.02
C ASP A 21 -14.78 27.09 24.43
N ALA A 22 -14.18 26.20 25.26
CA ALA A 22 -14.10 26.16 26.75
C ALA A 22 -14.95 25.17 27.62
N ASP A 23 -14.37 23.98 27.83
CA ASP A 23 -14.07 23.31 29.12
C ASP A 23 -15.07 23.07 30.30
N SER A 24 -15.33 21.77 30.53
CA SER A 24 -15.00 21.00 31.77
C SER A 24 -16.02 20.68 32.91
N ASN A 25 -15.83 19.47 33.46
CA ASN A 25 -15.90 19.07 34.89
C ASN A 25 -17.25 18.86 35.68
N ILE A 26 -17.55 17.59 36.09
CA ILE A 26 -17.74 17.07 37.50
C ILE A 26 -18.71 15.86 37.69
N MET A 27 -18.21 14.83 38.40
CA MET A 27 -18.80 13.73 39.25
C MET A 27 -20.15 13.01 38.99
N ASP A 28 -20.03 11.68 38.79
CA ASP A 28 -20.34 10.56 39.74
C ASP A 28 -21.79 10.14 40.15
N ARG A 29 -21.96 8.80 40.31
CA ARG A 29 -23.02 7.99 40.98
C ARG A 29 -24.48 7.89 40.48
N MET A 30 -24.77 6.74 39.86
CA MET A 30 -25.79 5.71 40.21
C MET A 30 -27.15 6.11 40.86
N LEU A 31 -28.29 5.63 40.30
CA LEU A 31 -29.21 4.64 40.94
C LEU A 31 -30.54 4.37 40.17
N ASN A 32 -31.04 3.14 40.33
CA ASN A 32 -32.43 2.60 40.30
C ASN A 32 -33.53 3.07 39.29
N ASP A 33 -33.91 2.12 38.42
CA ASP A 33 -35.05 1.18 38.59
C ASP A 33 -36.54 1.66 38.73
N ASP A 34 -37.36 1.08 37.84
CA ASP A 34 -38.80 0.75 37.84
C ASP A 34 -39.97 1.74 38.16
N ARG A 35 -40.91 1.83 37.18
CA ARG A 35 -42.34 1.38 37.28
C ARG A 35 -43.56 2.37 37.22
N GLN A 36 -44.58 1.89 36.45
CA GLN A 36 -46.07 1.97 36.62
C GLN A 36 -46.96 3.09 35.97
N LEU A 37 -47.97 2.60 35.20
CA LEU A 37 -49.40 3.03 35.07
C LEU A 37 -49.79 4.39 34.42
N SER A 38 -50.99 4.61 33.83
CA SER A 38 -51.94 3.73 33.09
C SER A 38 -53.12 4.50 32.43
N ARG A 39 -53.52 4.13 31.19
CA ARG A 39 -54.87 4.15 30.52
C ARG A 39 -55.90 5.29 30.77
N PHE A 40 -56.65 5.72 29.72
CA PHE A 40 -58.15 5.65 29.66
C PHE A 40 -58.80 6.05 28.28
N SER A 41 -59.50 5.09 27.64
CA SER A 41 -60.82 5.14 26.91
C SER A 41 -61.18 6.05 25.69
N ALA A 42 -61.83 5.41 24.67
CA ALA A 42 -63.05 5.82 23.90
C ALA A 42 -63.05 6.95 22.81
N ILE A 43 -63.89 6.98 21.74
CA ILE A 43 -64.64 5.96 20.92
C ILE A 43 -65.31 6.58 19.63
N HIS A 44 -65.56 5.76 18.57
CA HIS A 44 -66.57 5.85 17.46
C HIS A 44 -66.43 6.65 16.11
N HIS A 45 -66.95 5.98 15.06
CA HIS A 45 -67.47 6.42 13.71
C HIS A 45 -66.52 7.00 12.63
N ILE A 46 -66.64 6.77 11.30
CA ILE A 46 -67.20 5.78 10.32
C ILE A 46 -67.43 6.55 8.99
N ARG A 47 -67.01 6.01 7.83
CA ARG A 47 -67.72 6.13 6.52
C ARG A 47 -67.27 5.07 5.51
N LYS A 48 -67.98 4.91 4.38
CA LYS A 48 -67.91 3.77 3.43
C LYS A 48 -67.86 4.18 1.95
N SER A 49 -67.19 3.37 1.11
CA SER A 49 -67.59 2.96 -0.26
C SER A 49 -66.73 1.75 -0.69
N LYS A 50 -67.24 0.60 -1.16
CA LYS A 50 -67.96 0.28 -2.44
C LYS A 50 -67.06 0.44 -3.67
N LEU A 51 -66.99 -0.44 -4.68
CA LEU A 51 -67.59 -1.77 -5.05
C LEU A 51 -66.53 -2.52 -5.92
N ASP A 52 -66.63 -3.76 -6.43
CA ASP A 52 -67.63 -4.88 -6.53
C ASP A 52 -66.80 -6.21 -6.58
N SER A 53 -67.09 -7.44 -7.09
CA SER A 53 -68.18 -8.31 -7.63
C SER A 53 -67.52 -9.75 -7.80
N LYS A 54 -68.08 -10.91 -8.22
CA LYS A 54 -69.38 -11.48 -8.69
C LYS A 54 -69.26 -13.05 -8.68
N GLU A 55 -70.38 -13.78 -8.69
CA GLU A 55 -70.76 -15.08 -9.37
C GLU A 55 -69.74 -16.23 -9.62
N GLU A 56 -70.06 -17.54 -9.66
CA GLU A 56 -71.22 -18.43 -9.36
C GLU A 56 -70.65 -19.88 -9.21
N GLU A 57 -71.33 -21.00 -8.92
CA GLU A 57 -72.70 -21.50 -9.18
C GLU A 57 -73.03 -22.67 -8.18
N ASP A 58 -74.31 -22.92 -7.87
CA ASP A 58 -74.79 -23.98 -6.93
C ASP A 58 -75.25 -25.28 -7.65
N TYR A 59 -75.58 -26.35 -6.90
CA TYR A 59 -76.89 -27.04 -7.00
C TYR A 59 -77.10 -28.16 -5.93
N GLU A 60 -78.31 -28.22 -5.36
CA GLU A 60 -78.82 -29.22 -4.39
C GLU A 60 -79.60 -30.36 -5.11
N GLU A 61 -80.41 -31.28 -4.55
CA GLU A 61 -81.17 -31.39 -3.27
C GLU A 61 -81.68 -32.86 -3.00
N GLU A 62 -82.67 -33.04 -2.10
CA GLU A 62 -83.35 -34.27 -1.61
C GLU A 62 -82.59 -35.17 -0.59
N GLY A 63 -83.26 -35.87 0.35
CA GLY A 63 -84.71 -35.90 0.59
C GLY A 63 -85.27 -36.90 1.64
N SER A 64 -85.49 -36.46 2.89
CA SER A 64 -86.38 -37.09 3.91
C SER A 64 -86.10 -38.56 4.36
N SER A 65 -86.85 -39.18 5.28
CA SER A 65 -87.08 -38.81 6.70
C SER A 65 -87.59 -40.04 7.51
N GLU A 66 -87.08 -40.30 8.72
CA GLU A 66 -87.78 -41.09 9.75
C GLU A 66 -87.15 -40.91 11.15
N ALA A 67 -87.90 -41.17 12.23
CA ALA A 67 -87.58 -40.62 13.56
C ALA A 67 -87.11 -41.65 14.61
N SER A 68 -85.85 -41.53 15.05
CA SER A 68 -85.44 -41.82 16.44
C SER A 68 -84.17 -41.03 16.81
N GLY A 69 -84.14 -40.42 18.00
CA GLY A 69 -83.21 -39.34 18.37
C GLY A 69 -81.77 -39.72 18.75
N CYS A 70 -81.13 -40.64 18.01
CA CYS A 70 -79.69 -40.92 18.14
C CYS A 70 -79.06 -41.14 16.75
N ASN A 71 -77.94 -40.49 16.46
CA ASN A 71 -77.29 -40.65 15.16
C ASN A 71 -76.53 -42.00 15.07
N LYS A 72 -76.33 -42.56 13.87
CA LYS A 72 -75.73 -43.89 13.62
C LYS A 72 -74.30 -44.08 14.17
N LYS A 73 -73.59 -43.00 14.50
CA LYS A 73 -72.29 -43.02 15.19
C LYS A 73 -72.38 -43.09 16.73
N LYS A 74 -73.60 -43.15 17.29
CA LYS A 74 -73.94 -43.11 18.73
C LYS A 74 -73.71 -41.78 19.47
N ASN A 75 -73.98 -40.64 18.85
CA ASN A 75 -74.25 -39.43 19.64
C ASN A 75 -75.76 -39.38 19.90
N CYS A 76 -76.17 -39.70 21.13
CA CYS A 76 -77.52 -39.48 21.63
C CYS A 76 -77.60 -38.12 22.35
N ILE A 77 -78.67 -37.38 22.11
CA ILE A 77 -78.96 -36.09 22.76
C ILE A 77 -79.51 -36.27 24.17
N ASN A 78 -79.52 -35.17 24.93
CA ASN A 78 -79.91 -35.15 26.34
C ASN A 78 -81.31 -35.76 26.58
N GLY A 79 -81.44 -36.64 27.59
CA GLY A 79 -82.68 -37.36 27.90
C GLY A 79 -82.92 -38.68 27.13
N HIS A 80 -82.08 -39.02 26.14
CA HIS A 80 -82.17 -40.29 25.40
C HIS A 80 -81.33 -41.41 26.04
N SER A 81 -81.58 -42.66 25.66
CA SER A 81 -80.98 -43.83 26.33
C SER A 81 -79.58 -44.18 25.83
N CYS A 82 -78.73 -44.64 26.74
CA CYS A 82 -77.30 -44.90 26.53
C CYS A 82 -76.84 -46.19 27.25
N LYS A 83 -75.66 -46.72 26.90
CA LYS A 83 -75.06 -47.89 27.58
C LYS A 83 -73.65 -47.61 28.12
N LYS A 84 -72.93 -46.65 27.54
CA LYS A 84 -71.67 -46.11 28.06
C LYS A 84 -71.61 -44.59 27.87
N HIS A 85 -70.65 -43.95 28.53
CA HIS A 85 -70.45 -42.50 28.53
C HIS A 85 -70.28 -41.90 27.12
N ASP A 86 -69.53 -42.56 26.23
CA ASP A 86 -69.36 -42.08 24.84
C ASP A 86 -70.62 -42.23 23.95
N ASP A 87 -71.69 -42.87 24.43
CA ASP A 87 -72.96 -42.94 23.68
C ASP A 87 -73.76 -41.61 23.81
N CYS A 88 -73.27 -40.64 24.59
CA CYS A 88 -73.92 -39.36 24.90
C CYS A 88 -73.09 -38.17 24.43
N GLU A 89 -73.74 -37.14 23.88
CA GLU A 89 -73.06 -35.93 23.38
C GLU A 89 -72.39 -35.10 24.49
N SER A 90 -72.93 -35.13 25.71
CA SER A 90 -72.32 -34.56 26.93
C SER A 90 -71.23 -35.44 27.57
N GLY A 91 -70.97 -36.63 27.03
CA GLY A 91 -70.04 -37.61 27.63
C GLY A 91 -70.51 -38.24 28.95
N ILE A 92 -71.75 -38.00 29.40
CA ILE A 92 -72.26 -38.53 30.68
C ILE A 92 -73.53 -39.38 30.47
N CYS A 93 -73.37 -40.68 30.68
CA CYS A 93 -74.44 -41.67 30.67
C CYS A 93 -74.73 -42.13 32.12
N GLN A 94 -75.85 -41.70 32.70
CA GLN A 94 -76.20 -42.05 34.08
C GLN A 94 -77.54 -42.80 34.13
N LYS A 95 -77.56 -43.98 34.77
CA LYS A 95 -78.73 -44.89 34.81
C LYS A 95 -79.32 -45.20 33.42
N ASN A 96 -78.44 -45.36 32.42
CA ASN A 96 -78.77 -45.62 31.02
C ASN A 96 -79.52 -44.47 30.31
N ILE A 97 -79.41 -43.22 30.80
CA ILE A 97 -79.94 -42.01 30.14
C ILE A 97 -78.83 -40.93 30.08
N CYS A 98 -78.74 -40.21 28.97
CA CYS A 98 -77.82 -39.07 28.80
C CYS A 98 -78.31 -37.85 29.60
N ILE A 99 -77.39 -37.19 30.31
CA ILE A 99 -77.68 -36.00 31.14
C ILE A 99 -76.75 -34.82 30.82
N GLN A 100 -77.21 -33.58 31.05
CA GLN A 100 -76.50 -32.35 30.66
C GLN A 100 -75.57 -31.78 31.73
N ASP A 101 -75.77 -32.11 33.00
CA ASP A 101 -74.94 -31.61 34.09
C ASP A 101 -73.61 -32.36 34.13
N ASN A 102 -72.50 -31.64 33.91
CA ASN A 102 -71.11 -32.13 34.05
C ASN A 102 -70.73 -32.47 35.52
N SER A 103 -71.65 -33.05 36.30
CA SER A 103 -71.46 -33.38 37.71
C SER A 103 -70.95 -34.80 37.92
N CYS A 104 -69.97 -34.95 38.80
CA CYS A 104 -69.26 -36.20 39.06
C CYS A 104 -69.13 -36.47 40.56
N LYS A 105 -68.76 -37.69 40.94
CA LYS A 105 -68.45 -38.08 42.33
C LYS A 105 -67.12 -38.82 42.49
N LYS A 106 -66.58 -39.33 41.39
CA LYS A 106 -65.25 -39.96 41.28
C LYS A 106 -64.70 -39.75 39.87
N ASN A 107 -63.39 -39.82 39.72
CA ASN A 107 -62.68 -39.65 38.44
C ASN A 107 -63.23 -40.50 37.29
N ALA A 108 -63.65 -41.74 37.57
CA ALA A 108 -64.23 -42.66 36.58
C ALA A 108 -65.65 -42.30 36.11
N ASP A 109 -66.27 -41.22 36.62
CA ASP A 109 -67.53 -40.69 36.09
C ASP A 109 -67.30 -39.70 34.92
N CYS A 110 -66.05 -39.30 34.68
CA CYS A 110 -65.64 -38.24 33.74
C CYS A 110 -64.78 -38.80 32.61
N LYS A 111 -64.99 -38.30 31.37
CA LYS A 111 -64.22 -38.72 30.19
C LYS A 111 -62.74 -38.29 30.26
N SER A 112 -62.46 -37.15 30.90
CA SER A 112 -61.10 -36.68 31.20
C SER A 112 -60.39 -37.46 32.33
N GLY A 113 -61.07 -38.39 33.00
CA GLY A 113 -60.49 -39.15 34.11
C GLY A 113 -60.21 -38.33 35.37
N ILE A 114 -60.72 -37.09 35.47
CA ILE A 114 -60.53 -36.19 36.62
C ILE A 114 -61.89 -35.65 37.08
N CYS A 115 -62.15 -35.72 38.40
CA CYS A 115 -63.36 -35.20 39.04
C CYS A 115 -62.97 -34.31 40.22
N GLN A 116 -63.16 -32.99 40.11
CA GLN A 116 -62.88 -32.04 41.19
C GLN A 116 -64.14 -31.24 41.55
N LYS A 117 -64.34 -30.98 42.84
CA LYS A 117 -65.47 -30.16 43.37
C LYS A 117 -66.86 -30.60 42.85
N ASN A 118 -67.02 -31.91 42.59
CA ASN A 118 -68.19 -32.53 41.94
C ASN A 118 -68.48 -32.08 40.50
N LYS A 119 -67.47 -31.61 39.74
CA LYS A 119 -67.56 -31.43 38.29
C LYS A 119 -66.45 -32.17 37.53
N CYS A 120 -66.78 -32.64 36.34
CA CYS A 120 -65.78 -33.02 35.35
C CYS A 120 -65.12 -31.75 34.82
N GLU A 121 -63.80 -31.67 34.94
CA GLU A 121 -62.98 -30.63 34.35
C GLU A 121 -62.27 -31.21 33.13
N ASP A 122 -62.40 -30.52 31.99
CA ASP A 122 -61.55 -30.73 30.83
C ASP A 122 -60.38 -29.75 30.97
N LEU A 123 -59.24 -30.25 31.46
CA LEU A 123 -57.99 -29.51 31.33
C LEU A 123 -57.60 -29.56 29.85
N ALA A 124 -57.63 -28.40 29.19
CA ALA A 124 -56.93 -28.23 27.93
C ALA A 124 -55.44 -28.50 28.20
N PRO A 125 -54.78 -29.42 27.50
CA PRO A 125 -53.43 -29.81 27.87
C PRO A 125 -52.46 -28.65 27.59
N THR A 126 -51.46 -28.52 28.46
CA THR A 126 -50.53 -27.40 28.46
C THR A 126 -49.12 -27.94 28.46
N CYS A 127 -48.23 -27.27 27.72
CA CYS A 127 -46.82 -27.62 27.48
C CYS A 127 -45.92 -27.41 28.72
N ASP A 128 -46.43 -27.75 29.90
CA ASP A 128 -45.90 -27.55 31.26
C ASP A 128 -46.60 -28.53 32.25
N ASP A 129 -47.30 -29.59 31.77
CA ASP A 129 -48.17 -30.46 32.59
C ASP A 129 -47.49 -31.77 33.08
N GLY A 130 -46.29 -32.07 32.57
CA GLY A 130 -45.42 -33.15 33.01
C GLY A 130 -45.70 -34.51 32.36
N VAL A 131 -46.60 -34.59 31.38
CA VAL A 131 -46.97 -35.86 30.72
C VAL A 131 -47.11 -35.71 29.20
N LYS A 132 -46.12 -36.21 28.45
CA LYS A 132 -46.10 -36.20 26.97
C LYS A 132 -47.47 -36.56 26.36
N ASN A 133 -48.16 -35.57 25.80
CA ASN A 133 -49.52 -35.71 25.27
C ASN A 133 -49.75 -34.87 23.99
N GLN A 134 -50.99 -34.86 23.47
CA GLN A 134 -51.33 -34.31 22.15
C GLN A 134 -50.35 -34.75 21.03
N ASP A 135 -49.71 -33.80 20.33
CA ASP A 135 -48.72 -34.00 19.27
C ASP A 135 -47.27 -33.70 19.72
N GLU A 136 -47.03 -33.56 21.03
CA GLU A 136 -45.70 -33.35 21.61
C GLU A 136 -44.71 -34.47 21.23
N THR A 137 -43.44 -34.12 21.07
CA THR A 137 -42.39 -35.07 20.67
C THR A 137 -41.50 -35.53 21.82
N ASP A 138 -41.43 -34.77 22.90
CA ASP A 138 -41.01 -35.23 24.23
C ASP A 138 -41.95 -34.65 25.30
N VAL A 139 -41.78 -35.02 26.56
CA VAL A 139 -42.55 -34.48 27.68
C VAL A 139 -42.46 -32.94 27.69
N ASP A 140 -43.63 -32.29 27.58
CA ASP A 140 -43.84 -30.83 27.57
C ASP A 140 -43.23 -30.06 26.38
N CYS A 141 -42.78 -30.73 25.31
CA CYS A 141 -42.14 -30.02 24.17
C CYS A 141 -42.28 -30.68 22.79
N GLY A 142 -42.10 -29.85 21.76
CA GLY A 142 -42.23 -30.23 20.34
C GLY A 142 -43.68 -30.31 19.86
N GLY A 143 -43.88 -30.70 18.60
CA GLY A 143 -45.20 -30.66 17.97
C GLY A 143 -45.57 -29.26 17.47
N SER A 144 -46.84 -29.08 17.09
CA SER A 144 -47.32 -27.85 16.41
C SER A 144 -47.77 -26.72 17.36
N ILE A 145 -47.96 -27.02 18.66
CA ILE A 145 -48.51 -26.09 19.65
C ILE A 145 -47.48 -25.72 20.74
N CYS A 146 -46.58 -26.64 21.09
CA CYS A 146 -45.70 -26.50 22.25
C CYS A 146 -44.33 -25.90 21.92
N GLN A 147 -43.61 -25.48 22.97
CA GLN A 147 -42.28 -24.90 22.82
C GLN A 147 -41.30 -25.93 22.26
N GLN A 148 -40.34 -25.45 21.47
CA GLN A 148 -39.36 -26.32 20.84
C GLN A 148 -38.47 -26.99 21.90
N CYS A 149 -38.29 -28.30 21.77
CA CYS A 149 -37.48 -29.11 22.66
C CYS A 149 -36.01 -28.65 22.72
N ILE A 150 -35.44 -28.73 23.91
CA ILE A 150 -34.00 -28.56 24.16
C ILE A 150 -33.21 -29.79 23.71
N ASP A 151 -31.89 -29.67 23.64
CA ASP A 151 -31.01 -30.75 23.18
C ASP A 151 -31.10 -32.00 24.05
N SER A 152 -30.86 -33.18 23.45
CA SER A 152 -31.08 -34.52 24.03
C SER A 152 -32.55 -34.92 24.30
N LYS A 153 -33.54 -34.13 23.89
CA LYS A 153 -34.97 -34.49 23.89
C LYS A 153 -35.40 -35.14 22.57
N ASN A 154 -36.52 -35.85 22.61
CA ASN A 154 -37.09 -36.56 21.47
C ASN A 154 -37.82 -35.62 20.47
N CYS A 155 -37.70 -35.92 19.18
CA CYS A 155 -38.28 -35.16 18.06
C CYS A 155 -38.75 -36.07 16.92
N ASN A 156 -39.67 -35.58 16.09
CA ASN A 156 -40.09 -36.24 14.85
C ASN A 156 -39.63 -35.48 13.60
N THR A 157 -39.41 -34.17 13.74
CA THR A 157 -39.11 -33.19 12.69
C THR A 157 -38.15 -32.13 13.23
N GLY A 158 -37.43 -31.43 12.35
CA GLY A 158 -36.55 -30.34 12.77
C GLY A 158 -37.29 -29.22 13.52
N SER A 159 -38.52 -28.92 13.13
CA SER A 159 -39.40 -27.93 13.79
C SER A 159 -39.63 -28.20 15.28
N ASP A 160 -39.54 -29.45 15.73
CA ASP A 160 -39.73 -29.80 17.14
C ASP A 160 -38.54 -29.35 18.02
N CYS A 161 -37.38 -29.06 17.43
CA CYS A 161 -36.13 -28.78 18.13
C CYS A 161 -35.76 -27.29 18.09
N ARG A 162 -35.29 -26.74 19.22
CA ARG A 162 -34.82 -25.35 19.30
C ARG A 162 -33.65 -25.08 18.34
N ALA A 163 -32.78 -26.06 18.17
CA ALA A 163 -31.66 -26.04 17.22
C ALA A 163 -32.07 -26.28 15.74
N ARG A 164 -33.33 -26.61 15.47
CA ARG A 164 -33.84 -27.17 14.19
C ARG A 164 -33.22 -28.49 13.71
N ALA A 165 -32.11 -28.96 14.27
CA ALA A 165 -31.52 -30.27 14.01
C ALA A 165 -32.23 -31.40 14.79
N CYS A 166 -33.04 -32.21 14.10
CA CYS A 166 -33.63 -33.45 14.62
C CYS A 166 -32.95 -34.67 13.99
N VAL A 167 -32.00 -35.28 14.70
CA VAL A 167 -31.14 -36.35 14.17
C VAL A 167 -31.34 -37.63 14.97
N SER A 168 -31.69 -38.72 14.29
CA SER A 168 -32.05 -40.00 14.92
C SER A 168 -33.18 -39.88 15.96
N ASN A 169 -34.20 -39.05 15.67
CA ASN A 169 -35.33 -38.72 16.55
C ASN A 169 -34.93 -38.01 17.86
N ILE A 170 -33.75 -37.40 17.94
CA ILE A 170 -33.27 -36.62 19.08
C ILE A 170 -32.83 -35.23 18.62
N CYS A 171 -33.25 -34.19 19.35
CA CYS A 171 -32.76 -32.83 19.16
C CYS A 171 -31.28 -32.76 19.54
N ARG A 172 -30.44 -32.28 18.63
CA ARG A 172 -29.02 -32.09 18.89
C ARG A 172 -28.68 -30.61 18.99
N ALA A 173 -27.71 -30.30 19.84
CA ALA A 173 -27.03 -29.01 19.81
C ALA A 173 -26.42 -28.83 18.40
N PRO A 174 -26.56 -27.65 17.79
CA PRO A 174 -26.15 -27.42 16.42
C PRO A 174 -24.63 -27.39 16.29
N THR A 175 -24.09 -28.00 15.25
CA THR A 175 -22.64 -28.03 14.97
C THR A 175 -22.37 -28.10 13.48
N CYS A 176 -21.24 -27.52 13.03
CA CYS A 176 -20.72 -27.50 11.66
C CYS A 176 -20.31 -28.88 11.10
N SER A 177 -21.09 -29.92 11.37
CA SER A 177 -20.86 -31.36 11.12
C SER A 177 -22.10 -32.22 11.46
N ASP A 178 -23.29 -31.64 11.67
CA ASP A 178 -24.50 -32.37 12.07
C ASP A 178 -25.41 -32.82 10.91
N GLY A 179 -25.15 -32.35 9.68
CA GLY A 179 -25.86 -32.72 8.47
C GLY A 179 -27.12 -31.91 8.20
N VAL A 180 -27.34 -30.79 8.89
CA VAL A 180 -28.51 -29.92 8.73
C VAL A 180 -28.08 -28.46 8.65
N GLN A 181 -28.23 -27.79 7.50
CA GLN A 181 -27.91 -26.36 7.38
C GLN A 181 -28.59 -25.52 8.48
N ASN A 182 -27.79 -25.00 9.42
CA ASN A 182 -28.30 -24.31 10.62
C ASN A 182 -27.33 -23.21 11.13
N GLN A 183 -27.64 -22.58 12.27
CA GLN A 183 -26.89 -21.42 12.80
C GLN A 183 -26.70 -20.31 11.75
N ASP A 184 -25.45 -20.00 11.37
CA ASP A 184 -25.06 -19.05 10.32
C ASP A 184 -24.48 -19.72 9.06
N GLU A 185 -24.63 -21.05 8.93
CA GLU A 185 -24.16 -21.83 7.78
C GLU A 185 -24.86 -21.46 6.47
N THR A 186 -24.09 -21.40 5.38
CA THR A 186 -24.58 -20.99 4.06
C THR A 186 -24.82 -22.16 3.11
N ASP A 187 -24.23 -23.32 3.39
CA ASP A 187 -24.66 -24.64 2.93
C ASP A 187 -24.57 -25.61 4.12
N THR A 188 -25.07 -26.85 3.96
CA THR A 188 -25.03 -27.85 5.04
C THR A 188 -23.59 -28.10 5.53
N ASP A 189 -23.38 -27.86 6.84
CA ASP A 189 -22.14 -28.00 7.60
C ASP A 189 -21.01 -27.01 7.22
N CYS A 190 -21.26 -25.93 6.45
CA CYS A 190 -20.21 -24.99 6.06
C CYS A 190 -20.65 -23.54 5.79
N GLY A 191 -19.67 -22.64 5.78
CA GLY A 191 -19.84 -21.20 5.56
C GLY A 191 -20.34 -20.44 6.78
N GLY A 192 -20.50 -19.13 6.67
CA GLY A 192 -20.78 -18.25 7.81
C GLY A 192 -19.51 -17.85 8.56
N SER A 193 -19.72 -17.22 9.72
CA SER A 193 -18.66 -16.73 10.60
C SER A 193 -18.16 -17.75 11.62
N THR A 194 -18.99 -18.75 11.98
CA THR A 194 -18.68 -19.74 13.03
C THR A 194 -18.22 -21.11 12.52
N CYS A 195 -18.44 -21.42 11.23
CA CYS A 195 -18.20 -22.75 10.67
C CYS A 195 -17.10 -22.78 9.60
N PRO A 196 -16.56 -23.98 9.25
CA PRO A 196 -15.52 -24.10 8.24
C PRO A 196 -15.99 -23.59 6.87
N LYS A 197 -15.09 -22.95 6.13
CA LYS A 197 -15.35 -22.48 4.77
C LYS A 197 -15.84 -23.61 3.85
N CYS A 198 -16.85 -23.31 3.05
CA CYS A 198 -17.43 -24.20 2.05
C CYS A 198 -16.47 -24.47 0.88
N PRO A 199 -16.28 -25.74 0.47
CA PRO A 199 -15.62 -26.10 -0.79
C PRO A 199 -16.38 -25.61 -2.03
N ASP A 200 -15.72 -25.60 -3.18
CA ASP A 200 -16.35 -25.27 -4.47
C ASP A 200 -17.60 -26.14 -4.73
N THR A 201 -18.57 -25.58 -5.46
CA THR A 201 -19.93 -26.10 -5.74
C THR A 201 -20.93 -26.08 -4.57
N LYS A 202 -20.53 -25.65 -3.37
CA LYS A 202 -21.43 -25.41 -2.22
C LYS A 202 -22.03 -24.00 -2.21
N THR A 203 -23.10 -23.82 -1.46
CA THR A 203 -23.88 -22.57 -1.36
C THR A 203 -23.23 -21.55 -0.41
N CYS A 204 -23.29 -20.25 -0.75
CA CYS A 204 -22.66 -19.15 -0.01
C CYS A 204 -23.52 -17.89 0.01
N ALA A 205 -23.38 -17.06 1.04
CA ALA A 205 -24.02 -15.75 1.14
C ALA A 205 -23.03 -14.61 0.82
N VAL A 206 -21.77 -14.75 1.22
CA VAL A 206 -20.65 -13.81 1.06
C VAL A 206 -19.37 -14.53 0.65
N THR A 207 -18.38 -13.79 0.14
CA THR A 207 -17.09 -14.32 -0.32
C THR A 207 -16.32 -15.08 0.77
N SER A 208 -16.37 -14.60 2.02
CA SER A 208 -15.68 -15.23 3.16
C SER A 208 -16.18 -16.65 3.49
N ASP A 209 -17.38 -17.03 3.03
CA ASP A 209 -17.92 -18.37 3.25
C ASP A 209 -17.16 -19.46 2.47
N CYS A 210 -16.44 -19.09 1.41
CA CYS A 210 -15.84 -20.02 0.46
C CYS A 210 -14.35 -20.26 0.71
N VAL A 211 -13.89 -21.49 0.48
CA VAL A 211 -12.46 -21.87 0.51
C VAL A 211 -11.68 -21.11 -0.58
N SER A 212 -12.30 -20.93 -1.75
CA SER A 212 -11.79 -20.11 -2.86
C SER A 212 -11.89 -18.60 -2.65
N GLU A 213 -12.62 -18.16 -1.61
CA GLU A 213 -13.06 -16.78 -1.38
C GLU A 213 -14.02 -16.21 -2.46
N VAL A 214 -14.50 -17.04 -3.39
CA VAL A 214 -15.32 -16.62 -4.54
C VAL A 214 -16.76 -17.09 -4.40
N CYS A 215 -17.68 -16.17 -4.09
CA CYS A 215 -19.12 -16.45 -3.96
C CYS A 215 -19.92 -15.86 -5.12
N LEU A 216 -20.08 -16.61 -6.21
CA LEU A 216 -20.77 -16.19 -7.42
C LEU A 216 -22.11 -16.92 -7.60
N LEU A 217 -23.18 -16.15 -7.84
CA LEU A 217 -24.56 -16.66 -7.92
C LEU A 217 -25.00 -17.47 -6.68
N GLN A 218 -24.52 -17.08 -5.49
CA GLN A 218 -24.69 -17.78 -4.21
C GLN A 218 -24.07 -19.19 -4.19
N ILE A 219 -23.06 -19.46 -5.03
CA ILE A 219 -22.30 -20.72 -5.05
C ILE A 219 -20.80 -20.40 -4.97
N CYS A 220 -20.07 -21.15 -4.15
CA CYS A 220 -18.62 -21.15 -4.11
C CYS A 220 -18.06 -21.70 -5.42
N GLN A 221 -17.24 -20.93 -6.12
CA GLN A 221 -16.65 -21.33 -7.40
C GLN A 221 -15.13 -21.35 -7.30
N ALA A 222 -14.48 -22.17 -8.12
CA ALA A 222 -13.03 -22.13 -8.24
C ALA A 222 -12.60 -20.74 -8.75
N PRO A 223 -11.49 -20.19 -8.24
CA PRO A 223 -11.09 -18.81 -8.55
C PRO A 223 -10.63 -18.65 -10.01
N THR A 224 -10.94 -17.51 -10.62
CA THR A 224 -10.65 -17.17 -12.02
C THR A 224 -10.47 -15.67 -12.21
N CYS A 225 -9.66 -15.28 -13.21
CA CYS A 225 -9.36 -13.90 -13.62
C CYS A 225 -10.56 -13.11 -14.22
N SER A 226 -11.76 -13.27 -13.65
CA SER A 226 -13.06 -12.71 -14.08
C SER A 226 -14.17 -12.96 -13.02
N ASP A 227 -13.81 -13.25 -11.77
CA ASP A 227 -14.75 -13.62 -10.70
C ASP A 227 -15.17 -12.47 -9.77
N GLY A 228 -14.47 -11.34 -9.82
CA GLY A 228 -14.77 -10.13 -9.06
C GLY A 228 -14.12 -10.06 -7.68
N VAL A 229 -13.19 -10.97 -7.34
CA VAL A 229 -12.52 -11.01 -6.02
C VAL A 229 -11.01 -11.17 -6.20
N LYS A 230 -10.20 -10.20 -5.73
CA LYS A 230 -8.73 -10.27 -5.85
C LYS A 230 -8.17 -11.52 -5.19
N ASN A 231 -7.71 -12.49 -5.98
CA ASN A 231 -7.29 -13.81 -5.49
C ASN A 231 -6.08 -14.37 -6.27
N GLN A 232 -5.64 -15.61 -5.95
CA GLN A 232 -4.47 -16.26 -6.58
C GLN A 232 -3.21 -15.35 -6.57
N ASP A 233 -2.58 -15.11 -7.72
CA ASP A 233 -1.45 -14.20 -7.91
C ASP A 233 -1.85 -12.76 -8.30
N GLU A 234 -3.14 -12.47 -8.44
CA GLU A 234 -3.65 -11.17 -8.92
C GLU A 234 -3.13 -9.97 -8.12
N THR A 235 -2.89 -8.87 -8.81
CA THR A 235 -2.43 -7.61 -8.20
C THR A 235 -3.56 -6.62 -7.97
N ASP A 236 -4.65 -6.71 -8.74
CA ASP A 236 -5.95 -6.14 -8.43
C ASP A 236 -7.05 -7.13 -8.88
N ILE A 237 -8.28 -6.91 -8.45
CA ILE A 237 -9.47 -7.71 -8.79
C ILE A 237 -9.49 -8.01 -10.30
N ASP A 238 -9.45 -9.30 -10.62
CA ASP A 238 -9.49 -9.93 -11.96
C ASP A 238 -8.22 -9.75 -12.84
N CYS A 239 -7.10 -9.24 -12.30
CA CYS A 239 -5.92 -8.91 -13.14
C CYS A 239 -4.53 -8.93 -12.47
N GLY A 240 -3.49 -9.05 -13.30
CA GLY A 240 -2.07 -9.04 -12.90
C GLY A 240 -1.50 -10.41 -12.52
N GLY A 241 -0.35 -10.42 -11.84
CA GLY A 241 0.25 -11.62 -11.22
C GLY A 241 1.10 -12.48 -12.16
N GLY A 242 0.64 -12.63 -13.40
CA GLY A 242 1.30 -13.38 -14.46
C GLY A 242 0.54 -14.63 -14.92
N THR A 243 -0.46 -15.11 -14.16
CA THR A 243 -1.45 -16.06 -14.69
C THR A 243 -2.65 -15.37 -15.33
N CYS A 244 -3.05 -14.21 -14.80
CA CYS A 244 -4.21 -13.44 -15.25
C CYS A 244 -3.87 -12.40 -16.34
N GLN A 245 -4.93 -11.80 -16.93
CA GLN A 245 -4.74 -10.71 -17.90
C GLN A 245 -4.18 -9.47 -17.21
N GLN A 246 -3.44 -8.65 -17.95
CA GLN A 246 -2.84 -7.45 -17.39
C GLN A 246 -3.91 -6.42 -16.97
N CYS A 247 -3.67 -5.75 -15.86
CA CYS A 247 -4.51 -4.70 -15.29
C CYS A 247 -4.54 -3.45 -16.17
N ALA A 248 -5.73 -2.89 -16.33
CA ALA A 248 -5.93 -1.57 -16.93
C ALA A 248 -5.54 -0.44 -15.96
N ASP A 249 -5.51 0.80 -16.45
CA ASP A 249 -5.09 1.96 -15.67
C ASP A 249 -5.96 2.19 -14.41
N THR A 250 -5.34 2.77 -13.38
CA THR A 250 -5.86 2.98 -12.01
C THR A 250 -6.04 1.73 -11.15
N LYS A 251 -5.72 0.54 -11.66
CA LYS A 251 -5.69 -0.74 -10.91
C LYS A 251 -4.36 -0.94 -10.17
N LEU A 252 -4.35 -1.78 -9.13
CA LEU A 252 -3.17 -2.13 -8.34
C LEU A 252 -2.20 -3.11 -9.07
N CYS A 253 -0.90 -2.95 -8.82
CA CYS A 253 0.19 -3.72 -9.40
C CYS A 253 1.34 -3.96 -8.40
N ASN A 254 2.18 -4.97 -8.65
CA ASN A 254 3.42 -5.22 -7.93
C ASN A 254 4.66 -5.02 -8.83
N VAL A 255 4.52 -5.27 -10.13
CA VAL A 255 5.58 -5.15 -11.15
C VAL A 255 5.04 -4.59 -12.46
N ALA A 256 5.93 -4.00 -13.27
CA ALA A 256 5.64 -3.47 -14.60
C ALA A 256 4.80 -4.41 -15.49
N SER A 257 5.08 -5.72 -15.46
CA SER A 257 4.37 -6.72 -16.27
C SER A 257 2.91 -6.95 -15.87
N ASP A 258 2.47 -6.48 -14.70
CA ASP A 258 1.06 -6.61 -14.29
C ASP A 258 0.14 -5.66 -15.09
N CYS A 259 0.68 -4.60 -15.70
CA CYS A 259 -0.09 -3.52 -16.29
C CYS A 259 -0.13 -3.57 -17.82
N VAL A 260 -1.28 -3.27 -18.44
CA VAL A 260 -1.44 -3.25 -19.91
C VAL A 260 -0.45 -2.30 -20.59
N ASN A 261 -0.21 -1.15 -19.96
CA ASN A 261 0.73 -0.13 -20.43
C ASN A 261 2.18 -0.37 -19.97
N GLY A 262 2.45 -1.43 -19.19
CA GLY A 262 3.79 -1.76 -18.67
C GLY A 262 4.26 -0.90 -17.48
N VAL A 263 3.48 0.08 -17.04
CA VAL A 263 3.86 1.08 -16.03
C VAL A 263 3.24 0.76 -14.69
N CYS A 264 4.06 0.44 -13.68
CA CYS A 264 3.64 0.21 -12.30
C CYS A 264 4.33 1.20 -11.36
N LEU A 265 3.63 2.26 -10.96
CA LEU A 265 4.16 3.35 -10.13
C LEU A 265 3.33 3.54 -8.87
N SER A 266 3.98 3.54 -7.70
CA SER A 266 3.33 3.54 -6.38
C SER A 266 2.30 2.41 -6.18
N ASN A 267 2.62 1.22 -6.68
CA ASN A 267 1.76 0.02 -6.72
C ASN A 267 0.44 0.20 -7.49
N ILE A 268 0.37 1.17 -8.41
CA ILE A 268 -0.79 1.41 -9.28
C ILE A 268 -0.34 1.40 -10.75
N CYS A 269 -1.07 0.68 -11.60
CA CYS A 269 -0.99 0.77 -13.05
C CYS A 269 -1.42 2.15 -13.48
N GLN A 270 -0.50 2.92 -14.07
CA GLN A 270 -0.80 4.26 -14.53
C GLN A 270 -1.01 4.26 -16.05
N ALA A 271 -1.90 5.14 -16.51
CA ALA A 271 -2.00 5.42 -17.94
C ALA A 271 -0.64 5.92 -18.43
N SER A 272 -0.16 5.33 -19.52
CA SER A 272 1.13 5.67 -20.10
C SER A 272 1.26 7.18 -20.30
N SER A 273 2.33 7.74 -19.73
CA SER A 273 2.55 9.16 -19.56
C SER A 273 4.00 9.50 -19.91
N CYS A 274 4.22 10.70 -20.41
CA CYS A 274 5.53 11.16 -20.86
C CYS A 274 6.45 11.59 -19.70
N THR A 275 6.45 10.79 -18.62
CA THR A 275 7.06 10.98 -17.29
C THR A 275 7.06 9.66 -16.48
N ASP A 276 7.08 8.50 -17.13
CA ASP A 276 7.00 7.17 -16.48
C ASP A 276 8.27 6.29 -16.60
N ASP A 277 9.40 6.89 -16.99
CA ASP A 277 10.76 6.29 -16.99
C ASP A 277 10.93 5.07 -17.93
N VAL A 278 9.99 4.82 -18.86
CA VAL A 278 10.12 3.81 -19.93
C VAL A 278 9.93 4.41 -21.32
N ILE A 279 10.07 3.60 -22.39
CA ILE A 279 9.74 4.01 -23.77
C ILE A 279 8.42 3.33 -24.15
N ASN A 280 7.36 4.11 -24.30
CA ASN A 280 6.02 3.62 -24.62
C ASN A 280 5.31 4.49 -25.70
N GLN A 281 4.03 4.19 -25.98
CA GLN A 281 3.19 4.91 -26.97
C GLN A 281 3.88 5.18 -28.33
N ASP A 282 4.09 6.45 -28.69
CA ASP A 282 4.77 6.90 -29.91
C ASP A 282 6.07 7.69 -29.61
N GLU A 283 6.58 7.56 -28.39
CA GLU A 283 7.84 8.17 -27.92
C GLU A 283 9.06 7.65 -28.71
N THR A 284 10.13 8.45 -28.73
CA THR A 284 11.36 8.12 -29.45
C THR A 284 12.59 7.98 -28.57
N ASP A 285 12.53 8.46 -27.32
CA ASP A 285 13.38 8.07 -26.19
C ASP A 285 12.50 8.08 -24.92
N VAL A 286 13.04 7.64 -23.78
CA VAL A 286 12.34 7.60 -22.49
C VAL A 286 11.73 8.97 -22.17
N ASP A 287 10.42 8.97 -21.94
CA ASP A 287 9.56 10.13 -21.61
C ASP A 287 9.47 11.25 -22.67
N CYS A 288 9.94 11.04 -23.92
CA CYS A 288 9.99 12.14 -24.88
C CYS A 288 9.93 11.77 -26.38
N GLY A 289 9.55 12.77 -27.18
CA GLY A 289 9.38 12.66 -28.64
C GLY A 289 8.01 12.10 -29.05
N GLY A 290 7.80 11.90 -30.35
CA GLY A 290 6.49 11.49 -30.86
C GLY A 290 5.53 12.67 -31.05
N SER A 291 4.22 12.37 -31.13
CA SER A 291 3.17 13.35 -31.44
C SER A 291 2.35 13.82 -30.23
N ILE A 292 2.47 13.14 -29.09
CA ILE A 292 1.72 13.42 -27.86
C ILE A 292 2.63 13.99 -26.75
N CYS A 293 3.88 13.53 -26.68
CA CYS A 293 4.78 13.79 -25.56
C CYS A 293 5.67 15.04 -25.72
N PRO A 294 6.26 15.56 -24.61
CA PRO A 294 7.22 16.64 -24.66
C PRO A 294 8.39 16.31 -25.57
N GLN A 295 8.95 17.32 -26.21
CA GLN A 295 10.09 17.13 -27.09
C GLN A 295 11.33 16.74 -26.27
N CYS A 296 12.12 15.81 -26.81
CA CYS A 296 13.38 15.36 -26.26
C CYS A 296 14.44 16.47 -26.22
N VAL A 297 15.16 16.53 -25.10
CA VAL A 297 16.37 17.35 -24.95
C VAL A 297 17.55 16.77 -25.74
N ASP A 298 18.59 17.56 -25.96
CA ASP A 298 19.78 17.11 -26.70
C ASP A 298 20.41 15.83 -26.08
N THR A 299 21.03 15.01 -26.93
CA THR A 299 21.57 13.65 -26.68
C THR A 299 20.57 12.50 -26.56
N LYS A 300 19.26 12.77 -26.46
CA LYS A 300 18.17 11.77 -26.54
C LYS A 300 17.91 11.28 -27.97
N LEU A 301 17.27 10.13 -28.13
CA LEU A 301 16.91 9.53 -29.43
C LEU A 301 15.69 10.21 -30.10
N CYS A 302 15.62 10.12 -31.43
CA CYS A 302 14.56 10.71 -32.25
C CYS A 302 14.33 9.95 -33.58
N SER A 303 13.13 10.11 -34.15
CA SER A 303 12.74 9.59 -35.47
C SER A 303 12.42 10.69 -36.49
N VAL A 304 11.93 11.85 -36.04
CA VAL A 304 11.57 13.02 -36.86
C VAL A 304 12.02 14.32 -36.18
N LEU A 305 12.12 15.40 -36.95
CA LEU A 305 12.58 16.72 -36.48
C LEU A 305 11.72 17.30 -35.35
N SER A 306 10.42 16.98 -35.31
CA SER A 306 9.50 17.43 -34.27
C SER A 306 9.73 16.77 -32.90
N ASP A 307 10.49 15.67 -32.83
CA ASP A 307 10.73 14.96 -31.57
C ASP A 307 11.67 15.75 -30.64
N CYS A 308 12.47 16.69 -31.16
CA CYS A 308 13.55 17.35 -30.44
C CYS A 308 13.22 18.82 -30.08
N VAL A 309 13.59 19.26 -28.87
CA VAL A 309 13.43 20.67 -28.43
C VAL A 309 14.19 21.64 -29.35
N SER A 310 15.32 21.19 -29.89
CA SER A 310 16.11 21.93 -30.89
C SER A 310 15.48 21.98 -32.28
N GLY A 311 14.52 21.10 -32.58
CA GLY A 311 14.04 20.83 -33.94
C GLY A 311 15.01 19.99 -34.79
N VAL A 312 16.12 19.51 -34.22
CA VAL A 312 17.23 18.87 -34.96
C VAL A 312 17.33 17.39 -34.60
N CYS A 313 16.90 16.52 -35.51
CA CYS A 313 17.08 15.07 -35.40
C CYS A 313 18.12 14.57 -36.41
N LEU A 314 19.35 14.32 -35.94
CA LEU A 314 20.49 13.92 -36.78
C LEU A 314 21.08 12.58 -36.31
N SER A 315 21.19 11.62 -37.23
CA SER A 315 21.58 10.23 -36.92
C SER A 315 20.72 9.56 -35.83
N SER A 316 19.41 9.88 -35.83
CA SER A 316 18.43 9.44 -34.81
C SER A 316 18.72 9.90 -33.38
N ILE A 317 19.47 11.00 -33.22
CA ILE A 317 19.73 11.65 -31.93
C ILE A 317 19.38 13.14 -32.04
N CYS A 318 18.72 13.68 -31.03
CA CYS A 318 18.48 15.10 -30.85
C CYS A 318 19.81 15.81 -30.56
N GLN A 319 20.11 16.85 -31.34
CA GLN A 319 21.36 17.59 -31.20
C GLN A 319 21.08 19.07 -30.98
N ALA A 320 21.97 19.74 -30.25
CA ALA A 320 21.90 21.19 -30.07
C ALA A 320 21.91 21.87 -31.45
N PRO A 321 21.12 22.94 -31.65
CA PRO A 321 21.02 23.58 -32.96
C PRO A 321 22.33 24.26 -33.34
N THR A 322 22.75 24.10 -34.60
CA THR A 322 24.00 24.65 -35.15
C THR A 322 23.82 25.15 -36.57
N CYS A 323 24.66 26.10 -36.97
CA CYS A 323 24.71 26.69 -38.31
C CYS A 323 25.25 25.74 -39.41
N SER A 324 24.84 24.47 -39.35
CA SER A 324 25.27 23.35 -40.19
C SER A 324 24.41 22.08 -39.98
N ASP A 325 23.26 22.18 -39.31
CA ASP A 325 22.41 21.03 -38.95
C ASP A 325 21.34 20.67 -40.00
N GLY A 326 21.14 21.54 -41.01
CA GLY A 326 20.25 21.31 -42.13
C GLY A 326 18.80 21.76 -41.92
N VAL A 327 18.46 22.42 -40.81
CA VAL A 327 17.13 23.01 -40.59
C VAL A 327 17.21 24.47 -40.15
N LYS A 328 16.44 25.34 -40.81
CA LYS A 328 16.41 26.79 -40.50
C LYS A 328 15.88 27.03 -39.09
N ASN A 329 16.77 27.28 -38.13
CA ASN A 329 16.48 27.45 -36.71
C ASN A 329 17.18 28.68 -36.11
N GLN A 330 17.10 28.88 -34.79
CA GLN A 330 17.68 30.03 -34.06
C GLN A 330 17.38 31.39 -34.73
N ASP A 331 18.40 32.18 -35.07
CA ASP A 331 18.29 33.48 -35.76
C ASP A 331 18.43 33.39 -37.29
N GLU A 332 18.65 32.20 -37.86
CA GLU A 332 18.96 32.00 -39.28
C GLU A 332 17.92 32.59 -40.24
N THR A 333 18.38 33.04 -41.40
CA THR A 333 17.52 33.65 -42.42
C THR A 333 17.32 32.78 -43.66
N ASP A 334 18.20 31.81 -43.89
CA ASP A 334 17.97 30.61 -44.71
C ASP A 334 18.63 29.43 -43.99
N VAL A 335 18.36 28.19 -44.42
CA VAL A 335 18.92 26.98 -43.80
C VAL A 335 20.45 27.06 -43.77
N ASP A 336 21.02 26.89 -42.56
CA ASP A 336 22.44 26.93 -42.21
C ASP A 336 23.12 28.32 -42.33
N CYS A 337 22.38 29.44 -42.47
CA CYS A 337 23.00 30.76 -42.64
C CYS A 337 22.17 32.01 -42.26
N GLY A 338 22.88 33.10 -41.97
CA GLY A 338 22.33 34.44 -41.66
C GLY A 338 22.02 34.68 -40.19
N GLY A 339 21.27 35.74 -39.88
CA GLY A 339 20.78 36.06 -38.52
C GLY A 339 21.74 36.92 -37.70
N GLY A 340 23.02 36.56 -37.70
CA GLY A 340 24.09 37.27 -37.00
C GLY A 340 24.94 36.39 -36.08
N THR A 341 24.42 35.26 -35.60
CA THR A 341 25.25 34.22 -34.95
C THR A 341 25.84 33.24 -35.96
N CYS A 342 25.10 32.93 -37.03
CA CYS A 342 25.50 31.99 -38.07
C CYS A 342 26.25 32.63 -39.25
N PRO A 343 27.03 31.84 -40.03
CA PRO A 343 27.76 32.34 -41.19
C PRO A 343 26.83 33.01 -42.21
N GLN A 344 27.34 34.02 -42.91
CA GLN A 344 26.56 34.75 -43.90
C GLN A 344 26.14 33.85 -45.08
N CYS A 345 24.92 34.03 -45.54
CA CYS A 345 24.33 33.38 -46.69
C CYS A 345 24.99 33.81 -48.02
N ALA A 346 25.22 32.85 -48.90
CA ALA A 346 25.66 33.11 -50.28
C ALA A 346 24.51 33.63 -51.17
N ASP A 347 24.83 34.16 -52.35
CA ASP A 347 23.82 34.63 -53.30
C ASP A 347 22.74 33.58 -53.61
N THR A 348 21.51 34.03 -53.88
CA THR A 348 20.26 33.26 -54.05
C THR A 348 19.64 32.63 -52.80
N LYS A 349 20.29 32.70 -51.63
CA LYS A 349 19.70 32.34 -50.32
C LYS A 349 18.83 33.46 -49.74
N THR A 350 17.98 33.12 -48.77
CA THR A 350 17.01 33.99 -48.12
C THR A 350 17.64 34.86 -47.01
N CYS A 351 17.18 36.11 -46.89
CA CYS A 351 17.70 37.09 -45.92
C CYS A 351 16.58 37.96 -45.32
N ALA A 352 16.77 38.43 -44.09
CA ALA A 352 15.89 39.39 -43.43
C ALA A 352 16.48 40.81 -43.40
N VAL A 353 17.80 40.91 -43.26
CA VAL A 353 18.59 42.15 -43.21
C VAL A 353 19.82 42.04 -44.12
N ARG A 354 20.38 43.19 -44.47
CA ARG A 354 21.55 43.30 -45.35
C ARG A 354 22.77 42.48 -44.87
N SER A 355 22.99 42.40 -43.56
CA SER A 355 24.11 41.70 -42.93
C SER A 355 24.06 40.17 -43.02
N ASP A 356 22.91 39.59 -43.38
CA ASP A 356 22.78 38.13 -43.55
C ASP A 356 23.54 37.61 -44.76
N CYS A 357 23.81 38.47 -45.75
CA CYS A 357 24.37 38.10 -47.04
C CYS A 357 25.87 38.36 -47.11
N ILE A 358 26.64 37.44 -47.72
CA ILE A 358 28.08 37.63 -48.00
C ILE A 358 28.32 38.86 -48.90
N SER A 359 27.35 39.23 -49.74
CA SER A 359 27.38 40.42 -50.59
C SER A 359 26.99 41.73 -49.87
N GLU A 360 26.46 41.66 -48.65
CA GLU A 360 25.67 42.70 -47.98
C GLU A 360 24.41 43.18 -48.75
N VAL A 361 24.00 42.52 -49.85
CA VAL A 361 22.83 42.89 -50.68
C VAL A 361 21.63 41.98 -50.40
N CYS A 362 20.77 42.38 -49.46
CA CYS A 362 19.48 41.70 -49.22
C CYS A 362 18.33 42.43 -49.95
N LEU A 363 17.93 41.93 -51.12
CA LEU A 363 16.93 42.57 -51.99
C LEU A 363 15.77 41.60 -52.29
N SER A 364 14.54 42.02 -51.95
CA SER A 364 13.34 41.18 -51.96
C SER A 364 13.44 39.91 -51.10
N GLN A 365 14.10 40.02 -49.93
CA GLN A 365 14.43 38.91 -49.01
C GLN A 365 15.31 37.80 -49.61
N ILE A 366 16.07 38.11 -50.67
CA ILE A 366 17.05 37.20 -51.26
C ILE A 366 18.41 37.91 -51.36
N CYS A 367 19.49 37.21 -51.02
CA CYS A 367 20.87 37.66 -51.22
C CYS A 367 21.20 37.73 -52.71
N GLN A 368 21.69 38.87 -53.19
CA GLN A 368 22.01 39.08 -54.60
C GLN A 368 23.47 39.45 -54.80
N ALA A 369 24.00 39.14 -55.99
CA ALA A 369 25.37 39.53 -56.35
C ALA A 369 25.47 41.06 -56.48
N PRO A 370 26.56 41.68 -55.99
CA PRO A 370 26.65 43.14 -55.87
C PRO A 370 26.93 43.87 -57.21
N THR A 371 26.40 45.09 -57.36
CA THR A 371 26.53 45.95 -58.56
C THR A 371 26.51 47.44 -58.21
N CYS A 372 27.15 48.31 -59.00
CA CYS A 372 27.21 49.78 -58.77
C CYS A 372 25.85 50.55 -58.81
N ILE A 373 24.70 49.87 -58.69
CA ILE A 373 23.34 50.44 -58.65
C ILE A 373 22.38 49.56 -57.80
N ASP A 374 22.88 48.79 -56.84
CA ASP A 374 22.06 47.89 -56.00
C ASP A 374 21.50 48.54 -54.72
N GLY A 375 21.90 49.77 -54.41
CA GLY A 375 21.39 50.53 -53.28
C GLY A 375 22.11 50.28 -51.94
N VAL A 376 23.22 49.51 -51.91
CA VAL A 376 24.12 49.44 -50.75
C VAL A 376 25.58 49.65 -51.16
N LYS A 377 26.29 50.51 -50.43
CA LYS A 377 27.70 50.82 -50.69
C LYS A 377 28.58 49.57 -50.51
N ASN A 378 29.00 48.97 -51.62
CA ASN A 378 29.83 47.76 -51.66
C ASN A 378 30.96 47.87 -52.71
N GLN A 379 31.74 46.80 -52.90
CA GLN A 379 32.87 46.76 -53.85
C GLN A 379 33.87 47.92 -53.63
N ASP A 380 34.20 48.70 -54.67
CA ASP A 380 35.10 49.86 -54.58
C ASP A 380 34.40 51.19 -54.24
N GLU A 381 33.07 51.21 -54.11
CA GLU A 381 32.27 52.44 -54.01
C GLU A 381 32.61 53.36 -52.82
N THR A 382 32.37 54.66 -53.00
CA THR A 382 32.67 55.69 -51.98
C THR A 382 31.42 56.38 -51.44
N ASP A 383 30.31 56.35 -52.17
CA ASP A 383 28.94 56.42 -51.62
C ASP A 383 28.09 55.29 -52.20
N ILE A 384 26.88 55.11 -51.68
CA ILE A 384 25.89 54.22 -52.28
C ILE A 384 25.67 54.59 -53.76
N ASP A 385 25.94 53.63 -54.64
CA ASP A 385 25.82 53.68 -56.10
C ASP A 385 26.80 54.66 -56.82
N CYS A 386 27.90 55.10 -56.17
CA CYS A 386 28.92 55.94 -56.84
C CYS A 386 30.34 55.90 -56.25
N GLY A 387 31.32 56.25 -57.09
CA GLY A 387 32.73 56.44 -56.74
C GLY A 387 33.63 55.23 -57.01
N GLY A 388 34.75 55.13 -56.28
CA GLY A 388 35.69 54.01 -56.32
C GLY A 388 36.65 53.98 -57.52
N GLY A 389 36.20 54.50 -58.66
CA GLY A 389 36.96 54.62 -59.90
C GLY A 389 36.56 53.60 -60.97
N THR A 390 35.80 52.55 -60.63
CA THR A 390 35.10 51.71 -61.62
C THR A 390 33.62 52.09 -61.76
N CYS A 391 32.96 52.49 -60.68
CA CYS A 391 31.60 53.04 -60.68
C CYS A 391 31.60 54.57 -61.02
N PRO A 392 30.44 55.19 -61.35
CA PRO A 392 30.38 56.59 -61.80
C PRO A 392 30.82 57.61 -60.73
N GLN A 393 31.37 58.76 -61.13
CA GLN A 393 31.76 59.82 -60.18
C GLN A 393 30.55 60.42 -59.45
N CYS A 394 30.73 60.68 -58.16
CA CYS A 394 29.74 61.25 -57.26
C CYS A 394 29.53 62.76 -57.50
N VAL A 395 28.26 63.18 -57.38
CA VAL A 395 27.83 64.59 -57.48
C VAL A 395 27.97 65.31 -56.13
N ASP A 396 28.02 66.64 -56.14
CA ASP A 396 28.01 67.47 -54.93
C ASP A 396 26.96 66.99 -53.89
N THR A 397 27.33 66.94 -52.62
CA THR A 397 26.61 66.33 -51.46
C THR A 397 26.58 64.79 -51.35
N LYS A 398 27.13 64.02 -52.31
CA LYS A 398 27.37 62.56 -52.15
C LYS A 398 28.71 62.27 -51.49
N ASN A 399 28.89 61.07 -50.91
CA ASN A 399 30.13 60.70 -50.25
C ASN A 399 31.28 60.42 -51.26
N CYS A 400 32.51 60.83 -50.93
CA CYS A 400 33.73 60.44 -51.63
C CYS A 400 34.86 60.11 -50.63
N SER A 401 35.84 59.30 -51.05
CA SER A 401 37.00 58.90 -50.22
C SER A 401 38.26 59.67 -50.59
N VAL A 402 38.38 60.06 -51.85
CA VAL A 402 39.42 60.92 -52.41
C VAL A 402 38.81 61.91 -53.40
N GLY A 403 39.49 63.03 -53.66
CA GLY A 403 38.98 64.06 -54.58
C GLY A 403 38.64 63.53 -55.98
N SER A 404 39.27 62.46 -56.46
CA SER A 404 38.95 61.87 -57.77
C SER A 404 37.56 61.24 -57.88
N ASP A 405 36.90 60.90 -56.78
CA ASP A 405 35.56 60.30 -56.83
C ASP A 405 34.48 61.38 -56.97
N CYS A 406 34.78 62.60 -56.53
CA CYS A 406 33.90 63.77 -56.58
C CYS A 406 34.08 64.54 -57.90
N ILE A 407 33.00 64.95 -58.58
CA ILE A 407 33.09 65.72 -59.85
C ILE A 407 33.86 67.06 -59.68
N SER A 408 33.72 67.71 -58.52
CA SER A 408 34.38 68.99 -58.19
C SER A 408 35.87 68.87 -57.84
N ARG A 409 36.37 67.66 -57.58
CA ARG A 409 37.66 67.35 -56.92
C ARG A 409 37.79 67.73 -55.44
N ALA A 410 36.82 68.43 -54.86
CA ALA A 410 36.79 68.74 -53.44
C ALA A 410 36.07 67.61 -52.67
N CYS A 411 36.85 66.66 -52.15
CA CYS A 411 36.41 65.74 -51.09
C CYS A 411 36.64 66.41 -49.74
N SER A 412 35.59 66.79 -49.02
CA SER A 412 35.71 67.37 -47.68
C SER A 412 34.64 66.79 -46.75
N SER A 413 35.07 66.38 -45.56
CA SER A 413 34.25 65.59 -44.61
C SER A 413 33.66 64.31 -45.25
N ASN A 414 34.45 63.63 -46.08
CA ASN A 414 34.06 62.50 -46.93
C ASN A 414 32.91 62.80 -47.90
N ILE A 415 32.66 64.06 -48.28
CA ILE A 415 31.54 64.48 -49.14
C ILE A 415 32.02 65.41 -50.27
N CYS A 416 31.42 65.29 -51.45
CA CYS A 416 31.65 66.16 -52.61
C CYS A 416 31.17 67.61 -52.33
N GLN A 417 32.04 68.61 -52.44
CA GLN A 417 31.72 70.03 -52.21
C GLN A 417 31.91 70.92 -53.45
N ALA A 418 31.25 72.09 -53.49
CA ALA A 418 31.43 73.09 -54.55
C ALA A 418 32.56 74.09 -54.22
N PRO A 419 33.33 74.59 -55.21
CA PRO A 419 34.61 75.27 -54.96
C PRO A 419 34.51 76.75 -54.52
N THR A 420 35.39 77.16 -53.60
CA THR A 420 35.49 78.49 -52.95
C THR A 420 36.90 78.76 -52.37
N CYS A 421 37.26 79.99 -51.94
CA CYS A 421 38.45 80.24 -51.09
C CYS A 421 38.23 79.67 -49.66
N GLY A 422 38.03 78.36 -49.53
CA GLY A 422 37.49 77.70 -48.33
C GLY A 422 36.96 76.29 -48.57
N ASP A 423 37.42 75.62 -49.64
CA ASP A 423 36.99 74.28 -50.07
C ASP A 423 38.02 73.18 -49.75
N GLY A 424 39.23 73.54 -49.32
CA GLY A 424 40.31 72.64 -48.93
C GLY A 424 41.24 72.19 -50.07
N VAL A 425 41.06 72.67 -51.31
CA VAL A 425 41.87 72.25 -52.47
C VAL A 425 42.43 73.44 -53.25
N LEU A 426 43.75 73.67 -53.11
CA LEU A 426 44.51 74.78 -53.71
C LEU A 426 44.04 75.16 -55.13
N ASN A 427 43.29 76.25 -55.24
CA ASN A 427 42.75 76.76 -56.50
C ASN A 427 42.78 78.30 -56.59
N GLN A 428 42.39 78.86 -57.74
CA GLN A 428 42.46 80.31 -58.04
C GLN A 428 43.85 80.95 -57.78
N ASP A 429 43.97 82.07 -57.04
CA ASP A 429 45.23 82.84 -56.83
C ASP A 429 45.94 82.57 -55.48
N GLU A 430 45.56 81.48 -54.81
CA GLU A 430 46.02 81.07 -53.48
C GLU A 430 47.55 80.83 -53.38
N SER A 431 48.08 80.95 -52.16
CA SER A 431 49.48 80.65 -51.83
C SER A 431 49.65 79.39 -50.95
N ASP A 432 48.61 79.07 -50.18
CA ASP A 432 48.32 77.75 -49.60
C ASP A 432 46.80 77.53 -49.74
N ALA A 433 46.30 76.30 -49.66
CA ALA A 433 44.87 76.01 -49.86
C ALA A 433 44.00 76.92 -48.96
N ASP A 434 43.01 77.57 -49.58
CA ASP A 434 42.08 78.53 -48.97
C ASP A 434 42.67 79.89 -48.51
N CYS A 435 43.98 80.17 -48.69
CA CYS A 435 44.57 81.42 -48.20
C CYS A 435 45.76 82.00 -48.98
N GLY A 436 46.01 83.29 -48.73
CA GLY A 436 47.06 84.07 -49.37
C GLY A 436 46.73 84.47 -50.81
N GLY A 437 47.66 85.16 -51.45
CA GLY A 437 47.38 85.86 -52.71
C GLY A 437 46.79 87.26 -52.45
N SER A 438 46.08 87.80 -53.44
CA SER A 438 45.49 89.15 -53.35
C SER A 438 43.97 89.18 -53.16
N THR A 439 43.32 88.02 -53.29
CA THR A 439 41.87 87.92 -53.43
C THR A 439 41.21 87.04 -52.36
N CYS A 440 41.89 85.98 -51.90
CA CYS A 440 41.52 85.21 -50.71
C CYS A 440 42.13 85.83 -49.41
N PRO A 441 41.70 85.42 -48.20
CA PRO A 441 42.17 86.02 -46.93
C PRO A 441 43.66 85.81 -46.64
N GLN A 442 44.23 86.64 -45.74
CA GLN A 442 45.58 86.40 -45.20
C GLN A 442 45.63 85.04 -44.48
N CYS A 443 46.73 84.31 -44.67
CA CYS A 443 46.95 83.02 -44.05
C CYS A 443 47.13 83.13 -42.53
N VAL A 444 46.46 82.21 -41.83
CA VAL A 444 46.73 81.87 -40.44
C VAL A 444 48.00 81.02 -40.33
N ASP A 445 48.37 80.67 -39.10
CA ASP A 445 49.66 80.05 -38.83
C ASP A 445 49.76 78.59 -39.27
N THR A 446 50.99 78.13 -39.49
CA THR A 446 51.40 76.88 -40.15
C THR A 446 51.11 76.79 -41.66
N LYS A 447 50.34 77.72 -42.24
CA LYS A 447 50.13 77.83 -43.70
C LYS A 447 51.33 78.45 -44.44
N ILE A 448 51.48 78.12 -45.71
CA ILE A 448 52.59 78.52 -46.58
C ILE A 448 52.48 80.00 -47.01
N CYS A 449 53.52 80.77 -46.72
CA CYS A 449 53.67 82.18 -47.11
C CYS A 449 54.84 82.41 -48.06
N ARG A 450 54.73 83.41 -48.92
CA ARG A 450 55.80 83.94 -49.78
C ARG A 450 56.36 85.25 -49.24
N THR A 451 55.57 86.00 -48.46
CA THR A 451 55.94 87.27 -47.83
C THR A 451 55.31 87.44 -46.45
N GLY A 452 55.89 88.29 -45.59
CA GLY A 452 55.31 88.63 -44.28
C GLY A 452 53.95 89.36 -44.35
N SER A 453 53.55 89.87 -45.52
CA SER A 453 52.19 90.41 -45.75
C SER A 453 51.14 89.31 -45.98
N ASP A 454 51.55 88.06 -46.16
CA ASP A 454 50.62 86.96 -46.39
C ASP A 454 50.07 86.41 -45.05
N CYS A 455 50.66 86.79 -43.90
CA CYS A 455 50.38 86.26 -42.57
C CYS A 455 49.68 87.28 -41.65
N VAL A 456 48.70 86.83 -40.86
CA VAL A 456 47.91 87.69 -39.95
C VAL A 456 48.77 88.44 -38.91
N ASN A 457 49.70 87.75 -38.24
CA ASN A 457 50.64 88.31 -37.25
C ASN A 457 51.93 88.92 -37.86
N ARG A 458 52.09 88.83 -39.19
CA ARG A 458 53.26 89.29 -39.97
C ARG A 458 54.56 88.49 -39.81
N VAL A 459 54.53 87.35 -39.12
CA VAL A 459 55.69 86.46 -38.94
C VAL A 459 55.67 85.38 -40.02
N CYS A 460 56.42 85.59 -41.10
CA CYS A 460 56.65 84.59 -42.16
C CYS A 460 58.11 84.09 -42.07
N LEU A 461 58.30 82.86 -41.59
CA LEU A 461 59.61 82.23 -41.37
C LEU A 461 59.67 80.88 -42.10
N SER A 462 60.76 80.62 -42.82
CA SER A 462 60.94 79.39 -43.62
C SER A 462 59.81 79.12 -44.63
N ASN A 463 59.18 80.17 -45.16
CA ASN A 463 57.99 80.16 -46.02
C ASN A 463 56.70 79.68 -45.32
N ILE A 464 56.60 79.82 -43.99
CA ILE A 464 55.43 79.43 -43.19
C ILE A 464 55.04 80.58 -42.24
N CYS A 465 53.74 80.85 -42.09
CA CYS A 465 53.22 81.79 -41.09
C CYS A 465 53.35 81.19 -39.68
N GLN A 466 53.78 81.97 -38.68
CA GLN A 466 53.97 81.47 -37.31
C GLN A 466 53.33 82.37 -36.25
N ALA A 467 52.57 81.75 -35.33
CA ALA A 467 51.69 82.47 -34.41
C ALA A 467 52.44 83.42 -33.46
N SER A 468 51.86 84.59 -33.22
CA SER A 468 52.13 85.42 -32.04
C SER A 468 51.54 84.71 -30.81
N THR A 469 52.26 83.70 -30.35
CA THR A 469 51.92 82.88 -29.19
C THR A 469 52.31 83.56 -27.91
N CYS A 470 51.60 83.25 -26.83
CA CYS A 470 52.10 83.37 -25.45
C CYS A 470 53.18 82.31 -25.20
N SER A 471 54.27 82.42 -25.96
CA SER A 471 55.48 81.57 -26.08
C SER A 471 56.46 82.18 -27.13
N ASP A 472 56.20 83.37 -27.68
CA ASP A 472 57.00 84.01 -28.72
C ASP A 472 58.22 84.80 -28.17
N ASN A 473 58.37 84.82 -26.84
CA ASN A 473 59.45 85.47 -26.07
C ASN A 473 59.40 87.01 -26.12
N VAL A 474 58.25 87.61 -26.49
CA VAL A 474 58.05 89.06 -26.51
C VAL A 474 56.77 89.39 -25.75
N GLN A 475 56.88 90.03 -24.57
CA GLN A 475 55.69 90.40 -23.79
C GLN A 475 54.74 91.28 -24.62
N ASN A 476 53.62 90.70 -25.05
CA ASN A 476 52.67 91.31 -25.97
C ASN A 476 51.21 91.00 -25.61
N GLN A 477 50.26 91.53 -26.38
CA GLN A 477 48.82 91.49 -26.06
C GLN A 477 48.52 91.99 -24.63
N ASP A 478 47.90 91.18 -23.76
CA ASP A 478 47.51 91.54 -22.39
C ASP A 478 48.26 90.76 -21.28
N GLU A 479 49.41 90.17 -21.63
CA GLU A 479 50.27 89.38 -20.75
C GLU A 479 50.75 90.11 -19.48
N THR A 480 50.57 89.49 -18.30
CA THR A 480 51.04 90.04 -17.02
C THR A 480 52.51 89.72 -16.71
N ASP A 481 53.05 88.68 -17.34
CA ASP A 481 54.47 88.31 -17.35
C ASP A 481 54.82 87.77 -18.76
N THR A 482 56.08 87.69 -19.15
CA THR A 482 56.44 87.26 -20.52
C THR A 482 55.88 85.87 -20.81
N ASP A 483 55.11 85.78 -21.91
CA ASP A 483 54.44 84.59 -22.42
C ASP A 483 53.31 84.03 -21.51
N CYS A 484 52.81 84.76 -20.49
CA CYS A 484 51.70 84.28 -19.64
C CYS A 484 50.84 85.37 -18.96
N GLY A 485 49.65 84.95 -18.50
CA GLY A 485 48.71 85.74 -17.70
C GLY A 485 47.88 86.74 -18.52
N GLY A 486 46.94 87.43 -17.86
CA GLY A 486 45.92 88.23 -18.55
C GLY A 486 44.69 87.41 -18.94
N SER A 487 43.88 87.91 -19.87
CA SER A 487 42.58 87.34 -20.25
C SER A 487 42.60 86.42 -21.47
N ILE A 488 43.69 86.42 -22.25
CA ILE A 488 43.83 85.62 -23.48
C ILE A 488 44.95 84.58 -23.36
N CYS A 489 46.04 84.90 -22.67
CA CYS A 489 47.20 84.01 -22.56
C CYS A 489 47.08 82.96 -21.44
N PRO A 490 47.82 81.84 -21.53
CA PRO A 490 47.80 80.80 -20.50
C PRO A 490 48.13 81.40 -19.14
N GLN A 491 47.42 80.95 -18.10
CA GLN A 491 47.66 81.40 -16.74
C GLN A 491 49.12 81.17 -16.34
N CYS A 492 49.70 82.14 -15.64
CA CYS A 492 51.06 82.11 -15.17
C CYS A 492 51.26 81.03 -14.10
N ALA A 493 52.35 80.27 -14.24
CA ALA A 493 52.80 79.29 -13.24
C ALA A 493 53.35 79.98 -11.98
N ASP A 494 53.54 79.22 -10.90
CA ASP A 494 54.04 79.74 -9.63
C ASP A 494 55.33 80.58 -9.77
N THR A 495 55.46 81.62 -8.96
CA THR A 495 56.53 82.64 -8.97
C THR A 495 56.51 83.67 -10.12
N LYS A 496 55.62 83.54 -11.10
CA LYS A 496 55.39 84.56 -12.16
C LYS A 496 54.47 85.69 -11.69
N THR A 497 54.49 86.81 -12.44
CA THR A 497 53.79 88.06 -12.12
C THR A 497 52.31 88.03 -12.52
N CYS A 498 51.43 88.50 -11.63
CA CYS A 498 49.97 88.56 -11.81
C CYS A 498 49.36 89.89 -11.33
N ALA A 499 48.15 90.20 -11.77
CA ALA A 499 47.35 91.34 -11.35
C ALA A 499 46.02 90.93 -10.65
N ALA A 500 45.49 89.75 -10.97
CA ALA A 500 44.33 89.13 -10.37
C ALA A 500 44.53 87.60 -10.23
N GLY A 501 43.70 86.95 -9.41
CA GLY A 501 43.76 85.49 -9.21
C GLY A 501 43.66 84.70 -10.51
N SER A 502 42.76 85.14 -11.41
CA SER A 502 42.55 84.60 -12.76
C SER A 502 43.80 84.49 -13.62
N ASP A 503 44.86 85.27 -13.34
CA ASP A 503 46.09 85.25 -14.12
C ASP A 503 47.02 84.08 -13.73
N CYS A 504 46.67 83.29 -12.70
CA CYS A 504 47.50 82.23 -12.10
C CYS A 504 46.86 80.84 -12.24
N VAL A 505 47.66 79.81 -12.53
CA VAL A 505 47.18 78.41 -12.68
C VAL A 505 46.52 77.88 -11.40
N SER A 506 46.87 78.46 -10.25
CA SER A 506 46.32 78.17 -8.92
C SER A 506 45.08 78.98 -8.56
N GLU A 507 44.72 79.98 -9.36
CA GLU A 507 43.87 81.13 -8.99
C GLU A 507 44.39 82.00 -7.81
N VAL A 508 45.55 81.67 -7.22
CA VAL A 508 46.12 82.37 -6.04
C VAL A 508 47.16 83.42 -6.46
N CYS A 509 46.70 84.62 -6.81
CA CYS A 509 47.55 85.80 -6.98
C CYS A 509 47.75 86.53 -5.64
N LEU A 510 48.90 86.30 -4.98
CA LEU A 510 49.21 86.87 -3.67
C LEU A 510 50.46 87.75 -3.75
N SER A 511 50.31 89.04 -3.41
CA SER A 511 51.36 90.08 -3.53
C SER A 511 51.88 90.29 -4.97
N GLN A 512 50.99 90.26 -5.97
CA GLN A 512 51.29 90.36 -7.41
C GLN A 512 52.13 89.19 -7.97
N ILE A 513 52.19 88.05 -7.26
CA ILE A 513 52.92 86.85 -7.68
C ILE A 513 52.03 85.62 -7.51
N CYS A 514 51.97 84.77 -8.53
CA CYS A 514 51.28 83.48 -8.46
C CYS A 514 51.93 82.57 -7.41
N GLN A 515 51.14 82.10 -6.44
CA GLN A 515 51.54 81.10 -5.46
C GLN A 515 50.99 79.74 -5.85
N ALA A 516 51.66 78.66 -5.45
CA ALA A 516 51.15 77.30 -5.63
C ALA A 516 49.78 77.14 -4.96
N ALA A 517 48.85 76.48 -5.65
CA ALA A 517 47.58 76.04 -5.06
C ALA A 517 47.84 75.02 -3.94
N THR A 518 47.13 75.17 -2.83
CA THR A 518 47.25 74.28 -1.66
C THR A 518 45.89 74.09 -1.01
N CYS A 519 45.63 72.90 -0.47
CA CYS A 519 44.40 72.54 0.25
C CYS A 519 44.29 73.22 1.63
N SER A 520 44.44 74.55 1.65
CA SER A 520 44.54 75.48 2.78
C SER A 520 44.59 76.96 2.32
N ASP A 521 44.40 77.26 1.02
CA ASP A 521 44.50 78.63 0.47
C ASP A 521 43.16 79.40 0.43
N ASN A 522 42.07 78.75 0.86
CA ASN A 522 40.72 79.30 1.03
C ASN A 522 39.99 79.66 -0.29
N VAL A 523 40.38 79.08 -1.43
CA VAL A 523 39.60 79.09 -2.68
C VAL A 523 39.35 77.68 -3.17
N ILE A 524 38.23 77.43 -3.88
CA ILE A 524 37.96 76.11 -4.46
C ILE A 524 38.77 76.01 -5.77
N ASN A 525 39.92 75.34 -5.72
CA ASN A 525 40.81 75.16 -6.87
C ASN A 525 41.20 73.69 -7.09
N GLN A 526 41.99 73.42 -8.13
CA GLN A 526 42.41 72.07 -8.55
C GLN A 526 41.22 71.09 -8.71
N ASP A 527 41.17 70.03 -7.90
CA ASP A 527 40.12 69.01 -7.89
C ASP A 527 39.27 69.02 -6.61
N GLU A 528 39.32 70.11 -5.82
CA GLU A 528 38.50 70.29 -4.62
C GLU A 528 36.99 70.36 -4.91
N THR A 529 36.18 69.96 -3.93
CA THR A 529 34.70 69.92 -4.05
C THR A 529 33.98 70.81 -3.04
N ASP A 530 34.69 71.26 -2.00
CA ASP A 530 34.36 72.43 -1.17
C ASP A 530 35.69 73.09 -0.78
N VAL A 531 35.66 74.31 -0.23
CA VAL A 531 36.86 75.09 0.09
C VAL A 531 37.83 74.29 0.98
N ASP A 532 39.07 74.14 0.50
CA ASP A 532 40.20 73.45 1.11
C ASP A 532 40.04 71.92 1.26
N CYS A 533 39.04 71.28 0.59
CA CYS A 533 38.78 69.85 0.76
C CYS A 533 38.10 69.11 -0.42
N GLY A 534 38.22 67.78 -0.40
CA GLY A 534 37.64 66.86 -1.40
C GLY A 534 38.55 66.59 -2.59
N GLY A 535 38.06 65.81 -3.56
CA GLY A 535 38.84 65.39 -4.72
C GLY A 535 39.85 64.27 -4.42
N SER A 536 40.81 64.11 -5.34
CA SER A 536 41.83 63.05 -5.29
C SER A 536 43.13 63.46 -4.59
N ARG A 537 43.32 64.74 -4.28
CA ARG A 537 44.57 65.30 -3.76
C ARG A 537 44.47 66.02 -2.42
N CYS A 538 43.31 66.58 -2.11
CA CYS A 538 43.10 67.35 -0.89
C CYS A 538 42.51 66.50 0.25
N PRO A 539 42.59 66.96 1.51
CA PRO A 539 41.98 66.24 2.63
C PRO A 539 40.49 66.06 2.39
N GLN A 540 39.93 64.92 2.81
CA GLN A 540 38.50 64.69 2.68
C GLN A 540 37.71 65.72 3.49
N CYS A 541 36.61 66.18 2.92
CA CYS A 541 35.67 67.08 3.54
C CYS A 541 34.95 66.44 4.74
N VAL A 542 34.78 67.23 5.81
CA VAL A 542 33.96 66.87 6.98
C VAL A 542 32.46 66.98 6.66
N ASP A 543 31.62 66.36 7.47
CA ASP A 543 30.16 66.41 7.34
C ASP A 543 29.62 67.84 7.12
N THR A 544 28.54 67.97 6.34
CA THR A 544 27.89 69.21 5.89
C THR A 544 28.61 70.03 4.81
N LYS A 545 29.83 69.67 4.42
CA LYS A 545 30.54 70.22 3.25
C LYS A 545 30.04 69.63 1.92
N LEU A 546 30.29 70.32 0.81
CA LEU A 546 29.98 69.86 -0.55
C LEU A 546 30.91 68.72 -1.02
N CYS A 547 30.37 67.85 -1.88
CA CYS A 547 31.07 66.71 -2.47
C CYS A 547 30.55 66.38 -3.88
N SER A 548 31.39 65.74 -4.68
CA SER A 548 31.06 65.18 -6.00
C SER A 548 30.92 63.66 -5.98
N ALA A 549 31.68 62.99 -5.10
CA ALA A 549 31.82 61.56 -4.98
C ALA A 549 32.03 61.14 -3.52
N ALA A 550 31.76 59.86 -3.23
CA ALA A 550 31.97 59.24 -1.92
C ALA A 550 33.40 59.45 -1.37
N SER A 551 34.40 59.44 -2.26
CA SER A 551 35.82 59.69 -1.94
C SER A 551 36.08 61.03 -1.27
N ASP A 552 35.25 62.03 -1.54
CA ASP A 552 35.49 63.41 -1.12
C ASP A 552 35.18 63.62 0.37
N CYS A 553 34.50 62.67 1.03
CA CYS A 553 33.97 62.79 2.38
C CYS A 553 34.71 61.91 3.39
N VAL A 554 35.00 62.42 4.59
CA VAL A 554 35.62 61.66 5.70
C VAL A 554 34.75 60.44 6.10
N SER A 555 33.44 60.56 5.95
CA SER A 555 32.47 59.48 6.17
C SER A 555 32.40 58.44 5.05
N GLY A 556 32.92 58.75 3.86
CA GLY A 556 32.64 58.01 2.62
C GLY A 556 31.24 58.30 2.02
N VAL A 557 30.39 59.10 2.68
CA VAL A 557 28.97 59.27 2.30
C VAL A 557 28.75 60.62 1.63
N CYS A 558 28.79 60.66 0.30
CA CYS A 558 28.33 61.81 -0.47
C CYS A 558 26.86 61.61 -0.90
N SER A 559 25.93 62.36 -0.31
CA SER A 559 24.50 62.27 -0.65
C SER A 559 23.90 63.67 -0.82
N SER A 560 23.12 63.85 -1.89
CA SER A 560 22.61 65.17 -2.32
C SER A 560 23.72 66.22 -2.50
N ASN A 561 24.89 65.79 -2.97
CA ASN A 561 26.13 66.58 -3.13
C ASN A 561 26.67 67.17 -1.82
N ILE A 562 26.32 66.59 -0.67
CA ILE A 562 26.78 67.01 0.66
C ILE A 562 27.30 65.77 1.42
N CYS A 563 28.45 65.92 2.08
CA CYS A 563 28.99 64.90 2.98
C CYS A 563 28.05 64.70 4.18
N GLN A 564 27.51 63.49 4.32
CA GLN A 564 26.64 63.14 5.45
C GLN A 564 27.45 62.51 6.58
N ALA A 565 26.96 62.68 7.81
CA ALA A 565 27.45 61.91 8.94
C ALA A 565 27.18 60.41 8.70
N PRO A 566 28.14 59.52 9.04
CA PRO A 566 28.02 58.10 8.74
C PRO A 566 26.99 57.39 9.63
N THR A 567 26.32 56.37 9.08
CA THR A 567 25.25 55.59 9.73
C THR A 567 25.25 54.14 9.27
N CYS A 568 24.74 53.23 10.11
CA CYS A 568 24.55 51.80 9.83
C CYS A 568 23.46 51.47 8.78
N SER A 569 23.41 52.24 7.69
CA SER A 569 22.39 52.23 6.63
C SER A 569 22.71 53.21 5.47
N ASP A 570 23.96 53.66 5.33
CA ASP A 570 24.37 54.64 4.33
C ASP A 570 24.98 54.04 3.04
N GLY A 571 25.24 52.73 3.04
CA GLY A 571 25.70 51.97 1.87
C GLY A 571 27.22 51.93 1.67
N VAL A 572 28.03 52.44 2.61
CA VAL A 572 29.49 52.26 2.58
C VAL A 572 30.03 51.77 3.92
N LYS A 573 30.89 50.74 3.89
CA LYS A 573 31.50 50.16 5.09
C LYS A 573 32.36 51.21 5.83
N ASN A 574 31.87 51.72 6.96
CA ASN A 574 32.52 52.80 7.71
C ASN A 574 32.45 52.61 9.25
N GLN A 575 32.98 53.56 10.02
CA GLN A 575 33.03 53.49 11.49
C GLN A 575 33.63 52.15 12.01
N ASP A 576 32.90 51.43 12.88
CA ASP A 576 33.30 50.13 13.45
C ASP A 576 32.80 48.93 12.63
N GLU A 577 32.10 49.15 11.51
CA GLU A 577 31.41 48.11 10.74
C GLU A 577 32.35 47.01 10.21
N THR A 578 31.85 45.78 10.17
CA THR A 578 32.61 44.64 9.65
C THR A 578 32.21 44.26 8.23
N ASP A 579 31.01 44.60 7.79
CA ASP A 579 30.63 44.70 6.37
C ASP A 579 29.71 45.91 6.17
N ILE A 580 29.42 46.28 4.92
CA ILE A 580 28.58 47.43 4.57
C ILE A 580 27.27 47.40 5.37
N ASP A 581 27.02 48.48 6.14
CA ASP A 581 25.84 48.72 6.99
C ASP A 581 25.69 47.76 8.21
N CYS A 582 26.70 46.94 8.57
CA CYS A 582 26.54 45.93 9.64
C CYS A 582 27.82 45.53 10.42
N GLY A 583 27.60 44.96 11.61
CA GLY A 583 28.63 44.45 12.52
C GLY A 583 29.21 45.52 13.46
N GLY A 584 30.36 45.24 14.08
CA GLY A 584 31.08 46.21 14.92
C GLY A 584 30.50 46.42 16.32
N GLY A 585 29.36 45.79 16.63
CA GLY A 585 28.66 45.89 17.93
C GLY A 585 27.92 47.21 18.18
N THR A 586 28.15 48.24 17.37
CA THR A 586 27.40 49.50 17.34
C THR A 586 26.29 49.48 16.28
N CYS A 587 26.51 48.80 15.15
CA CYS A 587 25.55 48.61 14.08
C CYS A 587 24.77 47.28 14.19
N PRO A 588 23.68 47.08 13.43
CA PRO A 588 22.95 45.82 13.40
C PRO A 588 23.85 44.64 13.02
N GLN A 589 23.54 43.44 13.53
CA GLN A 589 24.30 42.25 13.17
C GLN A 589 24.12 41.90 11.69
N CYS A 590 25.21 41.50 11.04
CA CYS A 590 25.25 41.09 9.65
C CYS A 590 24.48 39.77 9.42
N LEU A 591 23.89 39.68 8.21
CA LEU A 591 23.39 38.43 7.64
C LEU A 591 24.54 37.49 7.24
N ASP A 592 24.20 36.28 6.83
CA ASP A 592 25.16 35.30 6.32
C ASP A 592 25.84 35.79 5.02
N ASP A 593 27.01 35.20 4.70
CA ASP A 593 27.94 35.59 3.62
C ASP A 593 28.57 37.01 3.73
N LYS A 594 28.27 37.75 4.81
CA LYS A 594 28.85 39.08 5.11
C LYS A 594 30.16 39.02 5.89
N ILE A 595 30.99 40.04 5.77
CA ILE A 595 32.30 40.12 6.45
C ILE A 595 32.15 40.39 7.97
N CYS A 596 32.95 39.70 8.78
CA CYS A 596 32.96 39.78 10.25
C CYS A 596 34.37 39.80 10.83
N SER A 597 34.51 40.26 12.08
CA SER A 597 35.76 40.19 12.86
C SER A 597 35.63 39.30 14.09
N VAL A 598 34.44 39.22 14.67
CA VAL A 598 34.07 38.41 15.85
C VAL A 598 32.66 37.85 15.68
N GLY A 599 32.34 36.77 16.39
CA GLY A 599 31.01 36.14 16.30
C GLY A 599 29.85 37.09 16.56
N SER A 600 30.00 38.07 17.47
CA SER A 600 28.96 39.07 17.76
C SER A 600 28.59 39.97 16.57
N ASP A 601 29.39 40.01 15.50
CA ASP A 601 29.04 40.77 14.30
C ASP A 601 27.91 40.09 13.49
N CYS A 602 27.72 38.78 13.64
CA CYS A 602 26.82 37.96 12.81
C CYS A 602 25.52 37.59 13.53
N ILE A 603 24.39 37.56 12.81
CA ILE A 603 23.09 37.08 13.33
C ILE A 603 23.20 35.62 13.78
N SER A 604 23.89 34.77 13.01
CA SER A 604 24.21 33.37 13.36
C SER A 604 25.13 33.23 14.58
N ARG A 605 25.82 34.31 14.96
CA ARG A 605 26.99 34.35 15.87
C ARG A 605 28.24 33.63 15.38
N VAL A 606 28.24 33.11 14.14
CA VAL A 606 29.34 32.33 13.57
C VAL A 606 30.20 33.22 12.67
N CYS A 607 31.36 33.65 13.17
CA CYS A 607 32.36 34.30 12.34
C CYS A 607 33.49 33.32 12.03
N SER A 608 33.56 32.82 10.79
CA SER A 608 34.59 31.87 10.35
C SER A 608 35.23 32.35 9.04
N SER A 609 36.57 32.26 8.95
CA SER A 609 37.33 32.82 7.82
C SER A 609 37.02 34.31 7.52
N ASN A 610 36.67 35.08 8.55
CA ASN A 610 36.20 36.48 8.50
C ASN A 610 34.86 36.67 7.74
N ILE A 611 34.05 35.63 7.59
CA ILE A 611 32.71 35.68 6.97
C ILE A 611 31.67 35.08 7.93
N CYS A 612 30.54 35.77 8.08
CA CYS A 612 29.35 35.28 8.77
C CYS A 612 28.85 34.02 8.06
N GLN A 613 29.03 32.86 8.69
CA GLN A 613 28.47 31.63 8.16
C GLN A 613 27.00 31.54 8.55
N ALA A 614 26.20 30.86 7.72
CA ALA A 614 24.90 30.37 8.14
C ALA A 614 25.03 29.60 9.47
N SER A 615 24.07 29.79 10.35
CA SER A 615 24.01 29.01 11.59
C SER A 615 23.70 27.55 11.27
N THR A 616 24.42 26.63 11.92
CA THR A 616 24.27 25.19 11.72
C THR A 616 24.50 24.47 13.03
N CYS A 617 23.88 23.31 13.18
CA CYS A 617 23.97 22.43 14.36
C CYS A 617 25.33 21.71 14.48
N SER A 618 26.42 22.43 14.22
CA SER A 618 27.83 22.00 14.27
C SER A 618 28.81 23.18 14.17
N ASP A 619 28.37 24.42 14.38
CA ASP A 619 29.19 25.64 14.24
C ASP A 619 29.94 26.09 15.51
N GLY A 620 29.64 25.46 16.65
CA GLY A 620 30.33 25.65 17.93
C GLY A 620 29.77 26.76 18.81
N VAL A 621 28.66 27.41 18.46
CA VAL A 621 28.03 28.44 19.30
C VAL A 621 26.52 28.22 19.44
N LYS A 622 26.01 28.30 20.68
CA LYS A 622 24.58 28.13 20.92
C LYS A 622 23.74 29.21 20.21
N ASN A 623 23.04 28.81 19.14
CA ASN A 623 22.22 29.69 18.30
C ASN A 623 20.86 29.04 17.94
N GLN A 624 20.19 29.50 16.88
CA GLN A 624 18.86 29.08 16.41
C GLN A 624 17.85 28.79 17.55
N ASP A 625 17.24 27.61 17.57
CA ASP A 625 16.36 27.10 18.63
C ASP A 625 17.02 26.02 19.50
N GLU A 626 18.35 25.93 19.46
CA GLU A 626 19.15 24.93 20.19
C GLU A 626 18.95 24.98 21.70
N THR A 627 19.14 23.84 22.38
CA THR A 627 19.04 23.76 23.85
C THR A 627 20.38 23.66 24.56
N ASP A 628 21.42 23.17 23.88
CA ASP A 628 22.83 23.34 24.25
C ASP A 628 23.63 23.62 22.96
N ILE A 629 24.93 23.90 23.05
CA ILE A 629 25.78 24.16 21.90
C ILE A 629 25.74 22.97 20.93
N ASP A 630 25.44 23.24 19.66
CA ASP A 630 25.34 22.31 18.52
C ASP A 630 24.19 21.28 18.58
N CYS A 631 23.21 21.43 19.50
CA CYS A 631 22.17 20.38 19.66
C CYS A 631 20.85 20.80 20.34
N GLY A 632 19.83 19.97 20.10
CA GLY A 632 18.47 20.09 20.65
C GLY A 632 17.62 21.13 19.92
N GLY A 633 16.37 21.30 20.36
CA GLY A 633 15.38 22.10 19.65
C GLY A 633 14.67 21.29 18.55
N SER A 634 13.97 21.98 17.66
CA SER A 634 13.21 21.40 16.55
C SER A 634 13.99 21.33 15.23
N THR A 635 15.01 22.19 15.05
CA THR A 635 15.82 22.25 13.81
C THR A 635 17.04 21.33 13.85
N CYS A 636 17.60 21.07 15.04
CA CYS A 636 18.92 20.47 15.21
C CYS A 636 18.90 19.03 15.77
N PRO A 637 19.99 18.25 15.57
CA PRO A 637 20.11 16.91 16.12
C PRO A 637 19.98 16.91 17.65
N PRO A 638 19.33 15.91 18.28
CA PRO A 638 19.20 15.86 19.72
C PRO A 638 20.54 15.81 20.46
N CYS A 639 20.58 16.42 21.64
CA CYS A 639 21.74 16.48 22.52
C CYS A 639 22.06 15.13 23.18
N VAL A 640 23.36 14.84 23.29
CA VAL A 640 23.89 13.73 24.11
C VAL A 640 23.70 13.97 25.61
N ASP A 641 23.78 12.91 26.41
CA ASP A 641 23.66 12.97 27.87
C ASP A 641 24.55 14.07 28.51
N THR A 642 24.07 14.63 29.63
CA THR A 642 24.66 15.75 30.41
C THR A 642 24.57 17.15 29.78
N LYS A 643 24.13 17.27 28.52
CA LYS A 643 23.80 18.55 27.86
C LYS A 643 22.46 19.14 28.33
N LEU A 644 22.23 20.43 28.08
CA LEU A 644 21.00 21.15 28.40
C LEU A 644 19.83 20.86 27.43
N CYS A 645 18.62 20.85 27.96
CA CYS A 645 17.36 20.60 27.24
C CYS A 645 16.19 21.42 27.82
N ASN A 646 15.12 21.56 27.05
CA ASN A 646 13.83 22.14 27.47
C ASN A 646 12.69 21.09 27.45
N VAL A 647 12.72 20.15 26.50
CA VAL A 647 11.71 19.12 26.24
C VAL A 647 12.36 17.77 25.90
N ALA A 648 11.60 16.68 26.02
CA ALA A 648 12.08 15.32 25.76
C ALA A 648 12.78 15.11 24.38
N PRO A 649 12.25 15.60 23.25
CA PRO A 649 12.89 15.45 21.93
C PRO A 649 14.26 16.13 21.79
N ASP A 650 14.63 17.06 22.67
CA ASP A 650 15.93 17.73 22.64
C ASP A 650 17.10 16.77 22.96
N CYS A 651 16.83 15.54 23.43
CA CYS A 651 17.82 14.60 23.93
C CYS A 651 17.85 13.31 23.10
N VAL A 652 19.04 12.77 22.82
CA VAL A 652 19.21 11.46 22.13
C VAL A 652 18.53 10.32 22.90
N SER A 653 18.46 10.44 24.23
CA SER A 653 17.76 9.52 25.13
C SER A 653 16.23 9.67 25.14
N GLY A 654 15.70 10.80 24.66
CA GLY A 654 14.32 11.23 24.92
C GLY A 654 14.09 11.76 26.34
N VAL A 655 15.11 11.82 27.21
CA VAL A 655 14.94 12.09 28.66
C VAL A 655 15.45 13.47 29.04
N CYS A 656 14.58 14.48 28.99
CA CYS A 656 14.86 15.80 29.56
C CYS A 656 14.36 15.90 31.00
N LEU A 657 15.26 15.76 31.99
CA LEU A 657 14.93 15.88 33.41
C LEU A 657 15.76 17.00 34.06
N SER A 658 15.08 17.91 34.76
CA SER A 658 15.70 19.11 35.37
C SER A 658 16.50 19.97 34.38
N ASN A 659 16.01 20.07 33.13
CA ASN A 659 16.63 20.78 32.00
C ASN A 659 18.00 20.21 31.57
N ILE A 660 18.29 18.94 31.89
CA ILE A 660 19.51 18.23 31.48
C ILE A 660 19.13 16.88 30.88
N CYS A 661 19.68 16.56 29.71
CA CYS A 661 19.56 15.24 29.09
C CYS A 661 20.18 14.18 30.00
N GLN A 662 19.36 13.24 30.48
CA GLN A 662 19.83 12.09 31.24
C GLN A 662 20.08 10.91 30.31
N ALA A 663 21.00 10.03 30.71
CA ALA A 663 21.08 8.70 30.13
C ALA A 663 19.73 7.99 30.27
N PRO A 664 19.26 7.24 29.26
CA PRO A 664 17.98 6.56 29.31
C PRO A 664 18.00 5.43 30.34
N THR A 665 16.88 5.22 31.03
CA THR A 665 16.72 4.18 32.06
C THR A 665 15.30 3.65 32.07
N CYS A 666 15.11 2.38 32.43
CA CYS A 666 13.81 1.70 32.43
C CYS A 666 12.80 2.17 33.52
N ARG A 667 12.85 3.46 33.91
CA ARG A 667 12.10 4.18 34.96
C ARG A 667 12.05 5.70 34.72
N ASP A 668 12.32 6.17 33.50
CA ASP A 668 12.37 7.60 33.18
C ASP A 668 11.03 8.16 32.65
N GLY A 669 10.04 7.29 32.40
CA GLY A 669 8.67 7.67 32.05
C GLY A 669 8.45 8.02 30.58
N VAL A 670 9.38 7.65 29.68
CA VAL A 670 9.14 7.64 28.22
C VAL A 670 9.11 6.20 27.69
N ILE A 671 9.26 6.01 26.38
CA ILE A 671 9.53 4.71 25.76
C ILE A 671 10.84 4.89 24.98
N ASN A 672 11.92 4.26 25.44
CA ASN A 672 13.25 4.41 24.83
C ASN A 672 14.03 3.08 24.82
N GLN A 673 15.29 3.12 24.36
CA GLN A 673 16.17 1.94 24.24
C GLN A 673 15.50 0.80 23.46
N ASP A 674 15.26 -0.35 24.09
CA ASP A 674 14.55 -1.52 23.54
C ASP A 674 13.21 -1.80 24.24
N GLU A 675 12.67 -0.83 25.00
CA GLU A 675 11.35 -0.91 25.63
C GLU A 675 10.21 -1.05 24.63
N THR A 676 9.13 -1.71 25.04
CA THR A 676 7.95 -1.93 24.21
C THR A 676 6.68 -1.28 24.74
N ASP A 677 6.69 -0.87 26.02
CA ASP A 677 5.75 0.07 26.63
C ASP A 677 6.51 0.89 27.68
N MET A 678 5.89 1.94 28.22
CA MET A 678 6.54 2.86 29.15
C MET A 678 7.11 2.15 30.38
N ASP A 679 8.41 2.34 30.61
CA ASP A 679 9.26 1.74 31.64
C ASP A 679 9.38 0.18 31.59
N CYS A 680 9.06 -0.49 30.46
CA CYS A 680 9.10 -1.96 30.40
C CYS A 680 9.26 -2.59 28.98
N GLY A 681 9.64 -3.87 28.97
CA GLY A 681 9.80 -4.69 27.77
C GLY A 681 11.25 -4.76 27.25
N GLY A 682 11.46 -5.47 26.15
CA GLY A 682 12.78 -5.64 25.56
C GLY A 682 13.68 -6.62 26.31
N SER A 683 14.98 -6.53 26.02
CA SER A 683 16.06 -7.33 26.60
C SER A 683 16.78 -6.65 27.76
N THR A 684 16.80 -5.31 27.80
CA THR A 684 17.50 -4.53 28.84
C THR A 684 16.62 -4.22 30.05
N CYS A 685 15.31 -4.04 29.84
CA CYS A 685 14.39 -3.49 30.82
C CYS A 685 13.49 -4.57 31.48
N PRO A 686 12.81 -4.24 32.60
CA PRO A 686 11.91 -5.19 33.27
C PRO A 686 10.76 -5.59 32.37
N GLN A 687 10.34 -6.86 32.42
CA GLN A 687 9.20 -7.33 31.64
C GLN A 687 7.90 -6.59 32.00
N CYS A 688 7.10 -6.27 30.99
CA CYS A 688 5.80 -5.64 31.09
C CYS A 688 4.75 -6.57 31.73
N ALA A 689 3.83 -5.98 32.50
CA ALA A 689 2.65 -6.66 33.03
C ALA A 689 1.54 -6.81 31.98
N ASP A 690 0.53 -7.64 32.27
CA ASP A 690 -0.63 -7.83 31.39
C ASP A 690 -1.31 -6.50 31.00
N SER A 691 -1.85 -6.43 29.78
CA SER A 691 -2.44 -5.24 29.14
C SER A 691 -1.46 -4.12 28.72
N LYS A 692 -0.15 -4.33 28.83
CA LYS A 692 0.91 -3.45 28.26
C LYS A 692 1.31 -3.86 26.85
N THR A 693 1.97 -2.98 26.12
CA THR A 693 2.41 -3.15 24.73
C THR A 693 3.69 -3.99 24.63
N CYS A 694 3.79 -4.83 23.59
CA CYS A 694 4.90 -5.75 23.37
C CYS A 694 5.20 -5.99 21.88
N SER A 695 6.43 -6.44 21.58
CA SER A 695 6.87 -6.86 20.25
C SER A 695 7.11 -8.36 20.16
N VAL A 696 7.57 -8.98 21.24
CA VAL A 696 7.88 -10.41 21.38
C VAL A 696 7.46 -10.94 22.75
N GLY A 697 7.26 -12.25 22.89
CA GLY A 697 6.81 -12.86 24.14
C GLY A 697 7.71 -12.59 25.36
N SER A 698 9.03 -12.44 25.14
CA SER A 698 10.00 -12.12 26.21
C SER A 698 9.77 -10.75 26.86
N ASP A 699 9.07 -9.83 26.20
CA ASP A 699 8.76 -8.51 26.75
C ASP A 699 7.77 -8.59 27.92
N CYS A 700 7.02 -9.70 28.04
CA CYS A 700 5.90 -9.85 28.96
C CYS A 700 6.23 -10.78 30.14
N ILE A 701 5.77 -10.43 31.34
CA ILE A 701 5.90 -11.27 32.56
C ILE A 701 5.24 -12.65 32.37
N SER A 702 4.19 -12.73 31.55
CA SER A 702 3.51 -13.96 31.17
C SER A 702 4.25 -14.81 30.13
N GLY A 703 5.19 -14.21 29.38
CA GLY A 703 5.74 -14.77 28.15
C GLY A 703 4.86 -14.56 26.91
N VAL A 704 3.64 -14.02 27.06
CA VAL A 704 2.59 -14.02 26.02
C VAL A 704 2.45 -12.63 25.40
N CYS A 705 2.89 -12.47 24.15
CA CYS A 705 2.64 -11.27 23.37
C CYS A 705 1.67 -11.57 22.22
N LEU A 706 0.41 -11.18 22.35
CA LEU A 706 -0.66 -11.45 21.38
C LEU A 706 -1.35 -10.14 20.98
N SER A 707 -1.47 -9.90 19.67
CA SER A 707 -1.94 -8.63 19.09
C SER A 707 -1.15 -7.39 19.57
N LYS A 708 0.17 -7.56 19.78
CA LYS A 708 1.09 -6.56 20.38
C LYS A 708 0.76 -6.14 21.83
N ILE A 709 -0.01 -6.96 22.55
CA ILE A 709 -0.34 -6.72 23.96
C ILE A 709 0.07 -7.93 24.79
N CYS A 710 0.67 -7.68 25.95
CA CYS A 710 0.96 -8.70 26.95
C CYS A 710 -0.35 -9.27 27.50
N GLN A 711 -0.60 -10.57 27.31
CA GLN A 711 -1.83 -11.21 27.79
C GLN A 711 -1.54 -12.10 29.00
N ALA A 712 -2.57 -12.32 29.83
CA ALA A 712 -2.49 -13.27 30.93
C ALA A 712 -2.25 -14.69 30.38
N PRO A 713 -1.44 -15.52 31.05
CA PRO A 713 -1.07 -16.84 30.54
C PRO A 713 -2.21 -17.87 30.61
N THR A 714 -2.36 -18.68 29.55
CA THR A 714 -3.43 -19.67 29.35
C THR A 714 -2.89 -20.93 28.68
N CYS A 715 -3.58 -22.07 28.85
CA CYS A 715 -3.20 -23.36 28.26
C CYS A 715 -3.50 -23.47 26.74
N SER A 716 -3.26 -22.39 25.99
CA SER A 716 -3.61 -22.20 24.57
C SER A 716 -3.07 -20.87 24.00
N ASP A 717 -1.98 -20.33 24.56
CA ASP A 717 -1.40 -19.04 24.16
C ASP A 717 -0.15 -19.15 23.28
N GLY A 718 0.36 -20.37 23.06
CA GLY A 718 1.46 -20.66 22.16
C GLY A 718 2.85 -20.58 22.79
N VAL A 719 2.98 -20.32 24.10
CA VAL A 719 4.27 -20.32 24.81
C VAL A 719 4.24 -21.17 26.07
N LYS A 720 5.29 -21.98 26.28
CA LYS A 720 5.39 -22.86 27.45
C LYS A 720 5.54 -22.04 28.74
N ASN A 721 4.47 -21.93 29.52
CA ASN A 721 4.42 -21.08 30.71
C ASN A 721 3.81 -21.79 31.94
N GLN A 722 3.57 -21.05 33.03
CA GLN A 722 2.98 -21.54 34.28
C GLN A 722 3.60 -22.86 34.82
N ASP A 723 2.82 -23.94 34.84
CA ASP A 723 3.21 -25.28 35.30
C ASP A 723 3.24 -26.32 34.16
N GLU A 724 3.23 -25.86 32.91
CA GLU A 724 3.20 -26.70 31.71
C GLU A 724 4.48 -27.53 31.50
N THR A 725 4.32 -28.71 30.89
CA THR A 725 5.43 -29.59 30.56
C THR A 725 5.84 -29.50 29.09
N ASP A 726 4.99 -28.97 28.24
CA ASP A 726 5.33 -28.41 26.93
C ASP A 726 4.35 -27.30 26.55
N ILE A 727 4.63 -26.57 25.47
CA ILE A 727 3.79 -25.48 24.96
C ILE A 727 2.31 -25.90 24.92
N ASP A 728 1.46 -25.17 25.65
CA ASP A 728 0.01 -25.32 25.81
C ASP A 728 -0.46 -26.61 26.53
N CYS A 729 0.43 -27.41 27.14
CA CYS A 729 0.03 -28.72 27.69
C CYS A 729 0.82 -29.24 28.91
N GLY A 730 0.15 -30.13 29.65
CA GLY A 730 0.68 -30.84 30.80
C GLY A 730 0.55 -30.07 32.11
N GLY A 731 1.33 -30.49 33.11
CA GLY A 731 1.25 -29.92 34.45
C GLY A 731 -0.04 -30.31 35.19
N SER A 732 -0.49 -29.41 36.08
CA SER A 732 -1.66 -29.64 36.94
C SER A 732 -2.92 -28.90 36.49
N LYS A 733 -2.80 -27.89 35.63
CA LYS A 733 -3.91 -27.07 35.14
C LYS A 733 -4.33 -27.35 33.69
N CYS A 734 -3.37 -27.67 32.82
CA CYS A 734 -3.58 -27.66 31.38
C CYS A 734 -4.00 -29.01 30.81
N GLY A 735 -4.37 -29.01 29.53
CA GLY A 735 -4.74 -30.22 28.80
C GLY A 735 -3.61 -31.24 28.71
N LYS A 736 -3.94 -32.49 28.42
CA LYS A 736 -2.91 -33.53 28.21
C LYS A 736 -2.07 -33.23 26.98
N CYS A 737 -0.78 -33.51 27.06
CA CYS A 737 0.16 -33.41 25.96
C CYS A 737 0.01 -34.58 24.95
N ASP A 738 0.12 -34.23 23.68
CA ASP A 738 0.14 -35.15 22.54
C ASP A 738 1.48 -35.86 22.35
N LYS A 739 1.53 -36.80 21.40
CA LYS A 739 2.75 -37.52 21.02
C LYS A 739 3.89 -36.55 20.69
N GLY A 740 5.05 -36.75 21.31
CA GLY A 740 6.27 -35.99 21.03
C GLY A 740 6.39 -34.68 21.80
N LYS A 741 5.35 -34.26 22.52
CA LYS A 741 5.39 -33.13 23.46
C LYS A 741 6.08 -33.51 24.77
N GLY A 742 6.68 -32.54 25.45
CA GLY A 742 7.36 -32.68 26.74
C GLY A 742 6.45 -33.04 27.92
N CYS A 743 6.98 -33.83 28.87
CA CYS A 743 6.27 -34.30 30.05
C CYS A 743 7.23 -34.55 31.24
N ASN A 744 6.68 -34.58 32.45
CA ASN A 744 7.33 -35.00 33.68
C ASN A 744 6.78 -36.34 34.22
N VAL A 745 5.48 -36.60 34.03
CA VAL A 745 4.79 -37.81 34.51
C VAL A 745 3.80 -38.37 33.48
N ALA A 746 3.62 -39.69 33.52
CA ALA A 746 2.75 -40.45 32.62
C ALA A 746 1.30 -39.92 32.50
N SER A 747 0.75 -39.33 33.57
CA SER A 747 -0.62 -38.78 33.58
C SER A 747 -0.81 -37.55 32.70
N GLU A 748 0.26 -36.81 32.40
CA GLU A 748 0.23 -35.60 31.55
C GLU A 748 0.07 -35.94 30.06
N CYS A 749 0.36 -37.18 29.65
CA CYS A 749 0.30 -37.60 28.25
C CYS A 749 -1.07 -38.19 27.87
N PHE A 750 -1.51 -37.96 26.63
CA PHE A 750 -2.65 -38.67 26.04
C PHE A 750 -2.38 -40.17 25.87
N SER A 751 -1.14 -40.55 25.57
CA SER A 751 -0.71 -41.96 25.50
C SER A 751 -0.62 -42.67 26.86
N GLY A 752 -0.62 -41.92 27.97
CA GLY A 752 -0.37 -42.47 29.30
C GLY A 752 1.08 -42.89 29.55
N GLU A 753 2.04 -42.57 28.67
CA GLU A 753 3.46 -42.87 28.86
C GLU A 753 4.33 -41.63 28.66
N CYS A 754 5.08 -41.28 29.71
CA CYS A 754 6.14 -40.27 29.68
C CYS A 754 7.49 -40.96 29.83
N SER A 755 8.37 -40.84 28.83
CA SER A 755 9.71 -41.44 28.86
C SER A 755 10.72 -40.51 28.19
N SER A 756 11.91 -40.38 28.80
CA SER A 756 12.92 -39.37 28.43
C SER A 756 12.35 -37.93 28.39
N ASN A 757 11.44 -37.63 29.31
CA ASN A 757 10.67 -36.37 29.42
C ASN A 757 9.84 -36.01 28.17
N VAL A 758 9.45 -37.01 27.35
CA VAL A 758 8.61 -36.84 26.16
C VAL A 758 7.46 -37.86 26.16
N CYS A 759 6.26 -37.40 25.79
CA CYS A 759 5.08 -38.24 25.65
C CYS A 759 5.25 -39.22 24.48
N GLN A 760 5.40 -40.50 24.80
CA GLN A 760 5.73 -41.51 23.81
C GLN A 760 4.52 -41.99 23.01
N MET A 761 4.79 -42.55 21.84
CA MET A 761 3.81 -43.30 21.06
C MET A 761 3.75 -44.73 21.59
N CYS A 762 2.56 -45.28 21.85
CA CYS A 762 2.40 -46.67 22.27
C CYS A 762 2.97 -47.62 21.20
N SER A 763 4.17 -48.18 21.44
CA SER A 763 4.80 -49.12 20.51
C SER A 763 5.89 -49.97 21.17
N LEU A 764 5.67 -51.28 21.11
CA LEU A 764 6.67 -52.36 21.05
C LEU A 764 5.98 -53.68 20.66
N SER A 765 4.66 -53.75 20.87
CA SER A 765 3.78 -54.91 20.75
C SER A 765 2.37 -54.54 20.28
N SER A 766 2.19 -53.57 19.36
CA SER A 766 0.87 -53.25 18.79
C SER A 766 0.46 -54.24 17.68
N PHE A 767 -0.83 -54.30 17.37
CA PHE A 767 -1.27 -54.93 16.10
C PHE A 767 -0.70 -54.11 14.93
N VAL A 768 -0.07 -54.82 13.99
CA VAL A 768 0.57 -54.27 12.78
C VAL A 768 0.00 -55.01 11.57
N ASN A 769 -0.05 -54.35 10.40
CA ASN A 769 -0.47 -54.99 9.14
C ASN A 769 0.58 -56.04 8.68
N GLY A 770 0.56 -57.19 9.35
CA GLY A 770 1.67 -58.15 9.47
C GLY A 770 2.10 -58.72 8.13
N GLY A 771 3.18 -58.18 7.57
CA GLY A 771 3.76 -58.65 6.31
C GLY A 771 3.00 -58.25 5.04
N PHE A 772 1.71 -57.88 5.13
CA PHE A 772 0.86 -57.66 3.96
C PHE A 772 1.42 -56.56 3.06
N GLU A 773 1.83 -55.42 3.64
CA GLU A 773 2.48 -54.30 2.92
C GLU A 773 3.83 -54.67 2.27
N SER A 774 4.46 -55.75 2.74
CA SER A 774 5.69 -56.34 2.16
C SER A 774 5.41 -57.51 1.22
N GLY A 775 4.14 -57.83 0.95
CA GLY A 775 3.74 -58.94 0.07
C GLY A 775 3.90 -60.33 0.67
N ASN A 776 3.92 -60.47 2.01
CA ASN A 776 4.00 -61.76 2.69
C ASN A 776 3.00 -61.87 3.87
N SER A 777 3.09 -62.94 4.69
CA SER A 777 2.21 -63.21 5.83
C SER A 777 2.93 -63.18 7.18
N ASP A 778 4.04 -62.44 7.29
CA ASP A 778 4.88 -62.47 8.49
C ASP A 778 4.12 -61.93 9.72
N GLY A 779 4.10 -62.72 10.79
CA GLY A 779 3.29 -62.43 11.98
C GLY A 779 1.85 -62.94 11.92
N TRP A 780 1.47 -63.72 10.89
CA TRP A 780 0.19 -64.43 10.81
C TRP A 780 0.39 -65.95 10.69
N ILE A 781 -0.35 -66.70 11.50
CA ILE A 781 -0.52 -68.14 11.35
C ILE A 781 -1.67 -68.36 10.35
N VAL A 782 -1.42 -69.12 9.29
CA VAL A 782 -2.44 -69.50 8.28
C VAL A 782 -2.84 -70.97 8.49
N GLY A 783 -4.12 -71.26 8.29
CA GLY A 783 -4.70 -72.60 8.34
C GLY A 783 -5.81 -72.76 7.30
N GLY A 784 -6.24 -74.00 7.09
CA GLY A 784 -7.34 -74.32 6.21
C GLY A 784 -7.67 -75.81 6.23
N GLY A 785 -8.82 -76.19 5.69
CA GLY A 785 -9.29 -77.56 5.70
C GLY A 785 -10.70 -77.76 5.13
N MET A 786 -11.21 -78.99 5.19
CA MET A 786 -12.50 -79.34 4.58
C MET A 786 -13.68 -79.20 5.55
N ARG A 787 -14.80 -78.65 5.04
CA ARG A 787 -16.04 -78.41 5.79
C ARG A 787 -17.18 -79.37 5.46
N THR A 788 -17.05 -80.21 4.43
CA THR A 788 -18.19 -80.94 3.81
C THR A 788 -19.03 -81.79 4.77
N SER A 789 -18.43 -82.30 5.85
CA SER A 789 -19.13 -83.06 6.90
C SER A 789 -19.57 -82.21 8.12
N ILE A 790 -19.16 -80.95 8.22
CA ILE A 790 -19.19 -80.12 9.44
C ILE A 790 -20.23 -78.99 9.34
N LEU A 791 -21.12 -78.90 10.33
CA LEU A 791 -22.12 -77.83 10.43
C LEU A 791 -21.50 -76.49 10.86
N SER A 792 -22.11 -75.35 10.49
CA SER A 792 -21.62 -74.02 10.88
C SER A 792 -21.37 -73.89 12.38
N SER A 793 -22.26 -74.49 13.19
CA SER A 793 -22.21 -74.50 14.66
C SER A 793 -21.12 -75.39 15.27
N GLN A 794 -20.48 -76.25 14.48
CA GLN A 794 -19.41 -77.15 14.92
C GLN A 794 -18.02 -76.67 14.52
N ILE A 795 -17.93 -75.67 13.62
CA ILE A 795 -16.65 -75.04 13.24
C ILE A 795 -16.04 -74.34 14.45
N GLN A 796 -14.79 -74.68 14.75
CA GLN A 796 -13.92 -73.99 15.70
C GLN A 796 -12.60 -73.65 14.99
N PRO A 797 -12.10 -72.39 15.04
CA PRO A 797 -10.91 -71.99 14.27
C PRO A 797 -9.68 -72.88 14.50
N LYS A 798 -9.45 -73.29 15.76
CA LYS A 798 -8.36 -74.18 16.19
C LYS A 798 -8.26 -75.50 15.43
N ASP A 799 -9.39 -76.05 14.95
CA ASP A 799 -9.42 -77.38 14.31
C ASP A 799 -8.90 -77.33 12.87
N TYR A 800 -8.68 -76.13 12.32
CA TYR A 800 -8.21 -75.87 10.96
C TYR A 800 -6.77 -75.32 10.87
N PHE A 801 -6.08 -75.13 12.01
CA PHE A 801 -4.63 -74.86 12.04
C PHE A 801 -3.82 -76.16 12.03
N ALA A 802 -2.53 -76.06 11.72
CA ALA A 802 -1.63 -77.22 11.62
C ALA A 802 -1.65 -78.09 12.90
N GLY A 803 -2.11 -79.33 12.78
CA GLY A 803 -2.30 -80.28 13.89
C GLY A 803 -3.75 -80.37 14.43
N GLY A 804 -4.66 -79.51 13.96
CA GLY A 804 -6.09 -79.58 14.25
C GLY A 804 -6.82 -80.74 13.56
N LEU A 805 -8.02 -81.07 14.03
CA LEU A 805 -8.80 -82.24 13.61
C LEU A 805 -9.28 -82.22 12.14
N HIS A 806 -9.30 -81.06 11.51
CA HIS A 806 -9.87 -80.84 10.17
C HIS A 806 -8.91 -80.13 9.21
N TYR A 807 -7.66 -79.91 9.62
CA TYR A 807 -6.60 -79.26 8.86
C TYR A 807 -6.20 -80.02 7.59
N ASP A 808 -6.08 -79.29 6.48
CA ASP A 808 -5.53 -79.76 5.21
C ASP A 808 -4.54 -78.73 4.63
N SER A 809 -3.25 -79.09 4.65
CA SER A 809 -2.15 -78.29 4.11
C SER A 809 -2.26 -77.95 2.61
N SER A 810 -3.13 -78.62 1.86
CA SER A 810 -3.40 -78.33 0.44
C SER A 810 -4.40 -77.19 0.24
N ILE A 811 -5.22 -76.88 1.26
CA ILE A 811 -6.20 -75.78 1.28
C ILE A 811 -5.55 -74.51 1.83
N GLU A 812 -4.88 -74.63 2.99
CA GLU A 812 -4.06 -73.58 3.64
C GLU A 812 -3.29 -72.71 2.63
N LYS A 813 -2.55 -73.36 1.72
CA LYS A 813 -1.57 -72.74 0.81
C LYS A 813 -2.15 -72.23 -0.51
N LYS A 814 -3.47 -72.25 -0.67
CA LYS A 814 -4.14 -71.94 -1.96
C LYS A 814 -5.40 -71.11 -1.82
N HIS A 815 -6.16 -71.29 -0.75
CA HIS A 815 -7.47 -70.65 -0.62
C HIS A 815 -7.33 -69.19 -0.15
N SER A 816 -6.49 -68.94 0.85
CA SER A 816 -6.19 -67.59 1.31
C SER A 816 -5.10 -66.92 0.47
N SER A 817 -5.17 -65.59 0.28
CA SER A 817 -4.17 -64.84 -0.50
C SER A 817 -4.17 -63.33 -0.20
N ILE A 818 -2.99 -62.72 -0.21
CA ILE A 818 -2.81 -61.26 -0.28
C ILE A 818 -3.47 -60.72 -1.57
N VAL A 819 -4.13 -59.57 -1.47
CA VAL A 819 -4.69 -58.83 -2.60
C VAL A 819 -4.24 -57.37 -2.56
N SER A 820 -3.87 -56.83 -3.73
CA SER A 820 -3.68 -55.40 -3.91
C SER A 820 -5.02 -54.67 -4.03
N SER A 821 -5.03 -53.36 -3.79
CA SER A 821 -6.22 -52.52 -4.01
C SER A 821 -6.74 -52.64 -5.45
N LYS A 822 -7.98 -53.12 -5.58
CA LYS A 822 -8.75 -53.32 -6.83
C LYS A 822 -10.22 -53.62 -6.49
N ASP A 823 -11.05 -53.78 -7.51
CA ASP A 823 -12.46 -54.17 -7.34
C ASP A 823 -12.63 -55.67 -7.01
N ASP A 824 -13.66 -56.00 -6.22
CA ASP A 824 -13.99 -57.40 -5.97
C ASP A 824 -14.37 -58.12 -7.29
N PRO A 825 -13.79 -59.31 -7.60
CA PRO A 825 -14.02 -59.95 -8.90
C PRO A 825 -15.46 -60.43 -9.17
N ILE A 826 -16.34 -60.44 -8.18
CA ILE A 826 -17.73 -60.91 -8.26
C ILE A 826 -18.72 -59.74 -8.18
N LEU A 827 -18.55 -58.86 -7.19
CA LEU A 827 -19.46 -57.78 -6.82
C LEU A 827 -19.04 -56.41 -7.37
N LYS A 828 -17.75 -56.22 -7.69
CA LYS A 828 -17.19 -54.99 -8.28
C LYS A 828 -17.60 -53.74 -7.50
N ASP A 829 -18.10 -52.73 -8.20
CA ASP A 829 -18.51 -51.41 -7.72
C ASP A 829 -19.65 -51.42 -6.68
N LEU A 830 -20.23 -52.59 -6.35
CA LEU A 830 -21.12 -52.76 -5.21
C LEU A 830 -20.36 -52.77 -3.86
N MET A 831 -19.04 -52.89 -3.88
CA MET A 831 -18.15 -52.86 -2.71
C MET A 831 -17.04 -51.83 -2.92
N PRO A 832 -16.44 -51.30 -1.83
CA PRO A 832 -15.21 -50.54 -1.93
C PRO A 832 -14.06 -51.43 -2.45
N LYS A 833 -12.93 -50.81 -2.82
CA LYS A 833 -11.73 -51.55 -3.22
C LYS A 833 -11.30 -52.53 -2.11
N THR A 834 -10.74 -53.67 -2.52
CA THR A 834 -10.36 -54.80 -1.65
C THR A 834 -9.15 -54.53 -0.73
N THR A 835 -8.78 -53.27 -0.53
CA THR A 835 -7.79 -52.77 0.43
C THR A 835 -8.35 -51.50 1.06
N HIS A 836 -8.23 -51.36 2.38
CA HIS A 836 -8.70 -50.23 3.17
C HIS A 836 -7.61 -49.15 3.28
N SER A 837 -6.39 -49.55 3.62
CA SER A 837 -5.25 -48.64 3.77
C SER A 837 -3.94 -49.33 3.35
N GLY A 838 -2.96 -48.54 2.89
CA GLY A 838 -1.74 -49.09 2.29
C GLY A 838 -1.98 -49.67 0.88
N LYS A 839 -1.20 -50.71 0.54
CA LYS A 839 -1.14 -51.35 -0.79
C LYS A 839 -1.87 -52.69 -0.84
N TYR A 840 -1.91 -53.42 0.28
CA TYR A 840 -2.27 -54.83 0.33
C TYR A 840 -3.12 -55.19 1.55
N ALA A 841 -4.22 -55.91 1.30
CA ALA A 841 -5.03 -56.55 2.33
C ALA A 841 -4.99 -58.08 2.17
N TRP A 842 -5.51 -58.82 3.14
CA TRP A 842 -5.57 -60.29 3.08
C TRP A 842 -6.98 -60.79 2.81
N ARG A 843 -7.15 -61.68 1.81
CA ARG A 843 -8.39 -62.43 1.59
C ARG A 843 -8.31 -63.82 2.22
N ILE A 844 -9.22 -64.11 3.14
CA ILE A 844 -9.47 -65.43 3.74
C ILE A 844 -10.52 -66.15 2.90
N GLU A 845 -10.25 -67.43 2.56
CA GLU A 845 -10.94 -68.25 1.54
C GLU A 845 -10.82 -67.73 0.10
N ASP A 846 -11.16 -68.57 -0.88
CA ASP A 846 -11.08 -68.23 -2.31
C ASP A 846 -12.42 -67.93 -2.99
N LEU A 847 -12.36 -67.80 -4.32
CA LEU A 847 -13.48 -67.43 -5.17
C LEU A 847 -14.10 -68.64 -5.88
N GLN A 848 -13.68 -69.86 -5.55
CA GLN A 848 -14.18 -71.12 -6.11
C GLN A 848 -15.39 -71.61 -5.29
N LYS A 849 -15.67 -72.92 -5.34
CA LYS A 849 -16.73 -73.63 -4.61
C LYS A 849 -16.23 -75.04 -4.33
N GLY A 850 -15.85 -75.33 -3.09
CA GLY A 850 -15.27 -76.61 -2.69
C GLY A 850 -15.81 -77.18 -1.37
N GLY A 851 -16.46 -76.35 -0.54
CA GLY A 851 -16.75 -76.72 0.84
C GLY A 851 -15.51 -76.58 1.72
N SER A 852 -14.62 -75.63 1.41
CA SER A 852 -13.40 -75.32 2.17
C SER A 852 -13.65 -74.42 3.38
N VAL A 853 -12.68 -74.41 4.28
CA VAL A 853 -12.51 -73.45 5.38
C VAL A 853 -11.09 -72.91 5.28
N SER A 854 -10.94 -71.60 5.44
CA SER A 854 -9.65 -70.93 5.63
C SER A 854 -9.68 -70.15 6.93
N VAL A 855 -8.56 -70.11 7.63
CA VAL A 855 -8.42 -69.39 8.89
C VAL A 855 -7.06 -68.71 8.95
N ILE A 856 -7.02 -67.50 9.50
CA ILE A 856 -5.78 -66.82 9.89
C ILE A 856 -5.86 -66.38 11.34
N SER A 857 -4.72 -66.30 12.02
CA SER A 857 -4.63 -65.78 13.38
C SER A 857 -3.31 -65.04 13.62
N GLN A 858 -3.38 -63.94 14.37
CA GLN A 858 -2.23 -63.21 14.89
C GLN A 858 -2.36 -63.15 16.41
N GLN A 859 -1.33 -63.65 17.11
CA GLN A 859 -1.19 -63.51 18.55
C GLN A 859 -0.14 -62.44 18.86
N ILE A 860 -0.43 -61.63 19.86
CA ILE A 860 0.41 -60.55 20.37
C ILE A 860 0.56 -60.72 21.87
N ASN A 861 1.75 -60.46 22.38
CA ASN A 861 2.06 -60.54 23.80
C ASN A 861 2.33 -59.15 24.37
N ASP A 862 2.07 -58.96 25.67
CA ASP A 862 2.40 -57.73 26.41
C ASP A 862 1.85 -56.46 25.74
N TYR A 863 0.55 -56.40 25.45
CA TYR A 863 -0.08 -55.30 24.71
C TYR A 863 -0.45 -54.10 25.61
N PHE A 864 0.08 -52.91 25.32
CA PHE A 864 -0.04 -51.73 26.21
C PHE A 864 -0.98 -50.61 25.73
N CYS A 865 -1.56 -50.69 24.53
CA CYS A 865 -2.34 -49.57 23.98
C CYS A 865 -3.81 -49.60 24.46
N LEU A 866 -4.42 -48.42 24.60
CA LEU A 866 -5.80 -48.29 25.10
C LEU A 866 -6.88 -48.66 24.08
N ASN A 867 -6.56 -48.88 22.80
CA ASN A 867 -7.55 -49.15 21.76
C ASN A 867 -7.01 -50.15 20.72
N ILE A 868 -7.76 -51.20 20.41
CA ILE A 868 -7.50 -52.13 19.30
C ILE A 868 -8.40 -51.74 18.11
N TYR A 869 -7.80 -51.61 16.92
CA TYR A 869 -8.50 -51.37 15.66
C TYR A 869 -8.14 -52.42 14.61
N PHE A 870 -9.13 -52.82 13.80
CA PHE A 870 -8.94 -53.50 12.50
C PHE A 870 -10.17 -53.30 11.61
N ALA A 871 -10.00 -53.40 10.28
CA ALA A 871 -11.09 -53.25 9.30
C ALA A 871 -11.35 -54.54 8.54
N TRP A 872 -12.62 -54.89 8.26
CA TRP A 872 -13.00 -56.07 7.48
C TRP A 872 -14.08 -55.82 6.41
N LEU A 873 -14.09 -56.67 5.37
CA LEU A 873 -15.17 -56.82 4.38
C LEU A 873 -15.57 -58.30 4.28
N ALA A 874 -16.81 -58.59 3.92
CA ALA A 874 -17.27 -59.98 3.74
C ALA A 874 -18.16 -60.16 2.50
N VAL A 875 -18.07 -61.35 1.90
CA VAL A 875 -18.91 -61.82 0.79
C VAL A 875 -19.33 -63.27 1.04
N LEU A 876 -20.63 -63.50 1.24
CA LEU A 876 -21.21 -64.81 1.53
C LEU A 876 -22.31 -65.14 0.51
N GLU A 877 -22.14 -66.22 -0.25
CA GLU A 877 -23.10 -66.64 -1.28
C GLU A 877 -24.33 -67.33 -0.66
N ASN A 878 -25.53 -66.80 -0.95
CA ASN A 878 -26.80 -67.36 -0.49
C ASN A 878 -27.11 -68.70 -1.19
N GLY A 879 -26.81 -69.79 -0.50
CA GLY A 879 -27.10 -71.14 -0.97
C GLY A 879 -28.54 -71.61 -0.82
N ASN A 880 -29.44 -70.78 -0.29
CA ASN A 880 -30.81 -71.15 0.09
C ASN A 880 -30.87 -72.41 0.99
N HIS A 881 -29.84 -72.62 1.82
CA HIS A 881 -29.77 -73.65 2.85
C HIS A 881 -29.94 -73.01 4.23
N VAL A 882 -30.49 -73.73 5.21
CA VAL A 882 -30.56 -73.23 6.61
C VAL A 882 -29.18 -72.89 7.17
N ALA A 883 -29.14 -71.94 8.12
CA ALA A 883 -27.93 -71.30 8.68
C ALA A 883 -26.79 -72.23 9.13
N ILE A 884 -27.10 -73.45 9.54
CA ILE A 884 -26.11 -74.47 9.93
C ILE A 884 -25.39 -75.13 8.74
N ASN A 885 -25.78 -74.83 7.50
CA ASN A 885 -25.22 -75.39 6.27
C ASN A 885 -24.75 -74.32 5.24
N SER A 886 -25.14 -73.05 5.40
CA SER A 886 -24.70 -71.89 4.59
C SER A 886 -23.20 -71.61 4.72
N SER A 887 -22.64 -70.82 3.81
CA SER A 887 -21.31 -70.21 3.99
C SER A 887 -21.32 -69.26 5.19
N VAL A 888 -20.18 -69.15 5.87
CA VAL A 888 -20.08 -68.49 7.18
C VAL A 888 -18.73 -67.78 7.33
N MET A 889 -18.73 -66.66 8.03
CA MET A 889 -17.52 -66.03 8.57
C MET A 889 -17.55 -66.01 10.10
N ILE A 890 -16.36 -66.00 10.72
CA ILE A 890 -16.16 -65.82 12.16
C ILE A 890 -14.99 -64.84 12.34
N ILE A 891 -15.13 -63.86 13.23
CA ILE A 891 -14.02 -63.05 13.75
C ILE A 891 -14.05 -63.15 15.27
N GLU A 892 -12.92 -63.53 15.86
CA GLU A 892 -12.74 -63.68 17.31
C GLU A 892 -11.52 -62.86 17.75
N LEU A 893 -11.70 -61.97 18.73
CA LEU A 893 -10.61 -61.34 19.47
C LEU A 893 -10.67 -61.83 20.91
N LYS A 894 -9.57 -62.41 21.39
CA LYS A 894 -9.51 -63.10 22.67
C LYS A 894 -8.31 -62.64 23.50
N ASP A 895 -8.56 -62.38 24.77
CA ASP A 895 -7.57 -62.20 25.82
C ASP A 895 -7.05 -63.59 26.22
N GLU A 896 -5.77 -63.86 25.99
CA GLU A 896 -5.12 -65.11 26.38
C GLU A 896 -4.58 -65.09 27.81
N THR A 897 -4.44 -63.90 28.41
CA THR A 897 -3.93 -63.74 29.79
C THR A 897 -4.99 -64.13 30.81
N VAL A 898 -6.25 -63.74 30.60
CA VAL A 898 -7.38 -64.16 31.47
C VAL A 898 -8.37 -65.11 30.81
N GLY A 899 -8.31 -65.29 29.48
CA GLY A 899 -9.11 -66.26 28.73
C GLY A 899 -10.41 -65.73 28.12
N ASP A 900 -10.71 -64.44 28.26
CA ASP A 900 -11.97 -63.81 27.82
C ASP A 900 -12.02 -63.60 26.30
N THR A 901 -13.13 -63.96 25.65
CA THR A 901 -13.43 -63.51 24.28
C THR A 901 -13.99 -62.08 24.31
N LEU A 902 -13.16 -61.09 23.96
CA LEU A 902 -13.55 -59.67 23.90
C LEU A 902 -14.44 -59.34 22.69
N LEU A 903 -14.22 -60.04 21.57
CA LEU A 903 -15.02 -59.90 20.36
C LEU A 903 -15.41 -61.25 19.80
N MET A 904 -16.68 -61.41 19.43
CA MET A 904 -17.17 -62.49 18.60
C MET A 904 -18.12 -61.91 17.55
N ARG A 905 -17.76 -62.07 16.27
CA ARG A 905 -18.62 -61.80 15.11
C ARG A 905 -18.83 -63.11 14.37
N ARG A 906 -20.07 -63.41 13.96
CA ARG A 906 -20.40 -64.62 13.22
C ARG A 906 -21.60 -64.34 12.32
N TYR A 907 -21.41 -64.48 11.01
CA TYR A 907 -22.43 -64.21 9.99
C TYR A 907 -22.48 -65.35 8.98
N ASP A 908 -23.68 -65.71 8.53
CA ASP A 908 -23.90 -66.78 7.57
C ASP A 908 -24.99 -66.41 6.54
N ALA A 909 -24.95 -67.06 5.38
CA ALA A 909 -25.86 -66.80 4.26
C ALA A 909 -27.09 -67.75 4.23
N GLY A 910 -27.82 -67.83 5.33
CA GLY A 910 -28.89 -68.80 5.56
C GLY A 910 -30.26 -68.47 4.93
N ALA A 911 -30.96 -69.47 4.41
CA ALA A 911 -32.39 -69.37 4.15
C ALA A 911 -33.14 -69.15 5.47
N GLY A 912 -33.78 -67.99 5.61
CA GLY A 912 -34.44 -67.56 6.85
C GLY A 912 -33.56 -66.75 7.81
N SER A 913 -32.26 -66.55 7.54
CA SER A 913 -31.54 -65.44 8.15
C SER A 913 -31.95 -64.16 7.44
N ASN A 914 -32.79 -63.34 8.08
CA ASN A 914 -33.26 -62.05 7.56
C ASN A 914 -32.15 -60.97 7.62
N GLY A 915 -30.95 -61.26 7.09
CA GLY A 915 -29.82 -60.34 7.00
C GLY A 915 -29.60 -59.52 8.28
N ILE A 916 -29.56 -60.19 9.44
CA ILE A 916 -29.95 -59.59 10.73
C ILE A 916 -29.00 -58.48 11.22
N ASP A 917 -27.78 -58.41 10.68
CA ASP A 917 -26.83 -57.33 10.95
C ASP A 917 -26.88 -56.28 9.81
N ASN A 918 -27.17 -55.03 10.19
CA ASN A 918 -27.39 -53.91 9.27
C ASN A 918 -26.18 -53.54 8.38
N ARG A 919 -25.00 -54.06 8.72
CA ARG A 919 -23.77 -53.94 7.93
C ARG A 919 -23.81 -54.71 6.61
N PHE A 920 -24.70 -55.69 6.45
CA PHE A 920 -24.84 -56.45 5.22
C PHE A 920 -25.92 -55.89 4.29
N LYS A 921 -25.61 -55.78 3.00
CA LYS A 921 -26.56 -55.65 1.90
C LYS A 921 -26.70 -56.98 1.18
N GLN A 922 -27.76 -57.12 0.39
CA GLN A 922 -28.12 -58.37 -0.27
C GLN A 922 -28.36 -58.16 -1.77
N THR A 923 -27.71 -58.98 -2.61
CA THR A 923 -28.12 -59.24 -4.00
C THR A 923 -28.97 -60.52 -4.07
N LYS A 924 -29.48 -60.87 -5.25
CA LYS A 924 -30.19 -62.15 -5.46
C LYS A 924 -29.35 -63.40 -5.13
N ALA A 925 -28.02 -63.29 -5.04
CA ALA A 925 -27.11 -64.43 -4.85
C ALA A 925 -26.08 -64.26 -3.72
N TYR A 926 -25.83 -63.05 -3.21
CA TYR A 926 -24.79 -62.77 -2.21
C TYR A 926 -25.26 -61.80 -1.13
N PHE A 927 -24.88 -62.07 0.11
CA PHE A 927 -24.81 -61.07 1.19
C PHE A 927 -23.40 -60.49 1.24
N TYR A 928 -23.27 -59.18 1.36
CA TYR A 928 -21.97 -58.50 1.35
C TYR A 928 -21.97 -57.20 2.17
N THR A 929 -20.81 -56.74 2.62
CA THR A 929 -20.64 -55.44 3.28
C THR A 929 -20.39 -54.33 2.25
N PRO A 930 -21.20 -53.25 2.16
CA PRO A 930 -21.10 -52.21 1.13
C PRO A 930 -20.02 -51.15 1.45
N SER A 931 -19.41 -51.23 2.63
CA SER A 931 -18.32 -50.39 3.12
C SER A 931 -17.41 -51.27 3.99
N TRP A 932 -16.18 -50.83 4.23
CA TRP A 932 -15.31 -51.46 5.22
C TRP A 932 -15.91 -51.33 6.62
N GLN A 933 -15.80 -52.39 7.41
CA GLN A 933 -16.33 -52.49 8.77
C GLN A 933 -15.17 -52.36 9.75
N ILE A 934 -15.00 -51.18 10.33
CA ILE A 934 -13.97 -50.91 11.34
C ILE A 934 -14.50 -51.40 12.69
N GLU A 935 -13.80 -52.35 13.31
CA GLU A 935 -14.03 -52.75 14.69
C GLU A 935 -13.06 -51.97 15.58
N HIS A 936 -13.59 -51.27 16.58
CA HIS A 936 -12.84 -50.49 17.58
C HIS A 936 -13.18 -51.04 18.97
N LEU A 937 -12.17 -51.43 19.73
CA LEU A 937 -12.32 -51.87 21.12
C LEU A 937 -11.38 -51.08 22.04
N THR A 938 -11.94 -50.34 22.98
CA THR A 938 -11.16 -49.72 24.07
C THR A 938 -10.83 -50.77 25.13
N ILE A 939 -9.55 -50.85 25.49
CA ILE A 939 -8.99 -51.74 26.51
C ILE A 939 -8.77 -50.92 27.78
N ASP A 940 -9.31 -51.39 28.90
CA ASP A 940 -9.17 -50.73 30.20
C ASP A 940 -7.80 -50.98 30.85
N SER A 941 -7.45 -50.17 31.85
CA SER A 941 -6.15 -50.22 32.53
C SER A 941 -5.91 -51.48 33.38
N SER A 942 -6.89 -52.36 33.55
CA SER A 942 -6.68 -53.68 34.17
C SER A 942 -6.22 -54.76 33.18
N ARG A 943 -6.23 -54.46 31.87
CA ARG A 943 -5.79 -55.36 30.78
C ARG A 943 -4.55 -54.87 30.02
N THR A 944 -3.89 -53.81 30.49
CA THR A 944 -2.61 -53.37 29.92
C THR A 944 -1.51 -54.40 30.24
N GLY A 945 -0.73 -54.79 29.23
CA GLY A 945 0.25 -55.89 29.33
C GLY A 945 -0.37 -57.28 29.15
N HIS A 946 -1.60 -57.40 28.66
CA HIS A 946 -2.20 -58.69 28.33
C HIS A 946 -1.81 -59.19 26.94
N ASN A 947 -1.94 -60.50 26.73
CA ASN A 947 -1.72 -61.16 25.46
C ASN A 947 -3.06 -61.28 24.72
N PHE A 948 -3.11 -60.89 23.44
CA PHE A 948 -4.33 -60.93 22.63
C PHE A 948 -4.15 -61.73 21.35
N THR A 949 -5.15 -62.54 21.02
CA THR A 949 -5.24 -63.31 19.77
C THR A 949 -6.40 -62.79 18.92
N LEU A 950 -6.13 -62.29 17.72
CA LEU A 950 -7.14 -62.02 16.70
C LEU A 950 -7.19 -63.19 15.71
N THR A 951 -8.36 -63.78 15.50
CA THR A 951 -8.57 -64.93 14.61
C THR A 951 -9.73 -64.66 13.66
N VAL A 952 -9.51 -64.90 12.36
CA VAL A 952 -10.48 -64.68 11.29
C VAL A 952 -10.65 -65.97 10.50
N LEU A 953 -11.88 -66.42 10.34
CA LEU A 953 -12.24 -67.62 9.59
C LEU A 953 -13.31 -67.29 8.56
N ALA A 954 -13.12 -67.78 7.34
CA ALA A 954 -14.15 -67.79 6.30
C ALA A 954 -14.34 -69.22 5.79
N ALA A 955 -15.56 -69.56 5.36
CA ALA A 955 -15.86 -70.89 4.86
C ALA A 955 -17.04 -70.92 3.87
N ASP A 956 -16.89 -71.77 2.86
CA ASP A 956 -17.93 -72.22 1.95
C ASP A 956 -19.11 -72.86 2.67
N CYS A 957 -20.24 -73.02 1.98
CA CYS A 957 -21.37 -73.78 2.48
C CYS A 957 -20.99 -75.28 2.62
N ARG A 958 -21.55 -75.94 3.64
CA ARG A 958 -21.26 -77.37 3.90
C ARG A 958 -21.56 -78.27 2.69
N PRO A 959 -22.64 -78.08 1.91
CA PRO A 959 -22.87 -78.83 0.67
C PRO A 959 -21.92 -78.51 -0.50
N SER A 960 -20.81 -77.78 -0.29
CA SER A 960 -19.78 -77.39 -1.28
C SER A 960 -20.25 -76.58 -2.51
N GLY A 961 -21.54 -76.25 -2.59
CA GLY A 961 -22.14 -75.58 -3.77
C GLY A 961 -22.09 -74.05 -3.76
N HIS A 962 -21.65 -73.39 -2.70
CA HIS A 962 -21.70 -71.93 -2.52
C HIS A 962 -20.54 -71.44 -1.66
N LYS A 963 -20.01 -70.25 -1.97
CA LYS A 963 -18.77 -69.74 -1.37
C LYS A 963 -18.95 -68.77 -0.20
N GLY A 964 -17.87 -68.55 0.55
CA GLY A 964 -17.80 -67.47 1.54
C GLY A 964 -16.37 -67.03 1.83
N TYR A 965 -16.05 -65.76 1.59
CA TYR A 965 -14.72 -65.18 1.79
C TYR A 965 -14.79 -63.81 2.48
N VAL A 966 -13.67 -63.43 3.11
CA VAL A 966 -13.52 -62.22 3.93
C VAL A 966 -12.23 -61.50 3.55
N TYR A 967 -12.23 -60.18 3.52
CA TYR A 967 -11.01 -59.37 3.49
C TYR A 967 -10.77 -58.74 4.86
N ILE A 968 -9.51 -58.63 5.27
CA ILE A 968 -9.11 -57.90 6.49
C ILE A 968 -7.85 -57.07 6.24
N ASP A 969 -7.78 -55.90 6.90
CA ASP A 969 -6.76 -54.88 6.70
C ASP A 969 -6.70 -53.90 7.90
N SER A 970 -5.75 -52.97 7.87
CA SER A 970 -5.73 -51.74 8.69
C SER A 970 -5.78 -51.98 10.20
N PHE A 971 -4.83 -52.78 10.68
CA PHE A 971 -4.65 -53.11 12.08
C PHE A 971 -3.85 -52.04 12.82
N GLY A 972 -4.23 -51.71 14.06
CA GLY A 972 -3.49 -50.70 14.83
C GLY A 972 -3.86 -50.58 16.31
N GLY A 973 -3.02 -49.82 17.03
CA GLY A 973 -3.33 -49.23 18.35
C GLY A 973 -3.92 -47.80 18.26
N VAL A 974 -4.18 -47.34 17.03
CA VAL A 974 -4.60 -45.99 16.62
C VAL A 974 -5.68 -46.15 15.56
N ALA A 975 -6.60 -45.18 15.44
CA ALA A 975 -7.64 -45.21 14.41
C ALA A 975 -7.02 -45.29 12.99
N PRO A 976 -7.54 -46.16 12.10
CA PRO A 976 -6.98 -46.41 10.77
C PRO A 976 -7.43 -45.40 9.70
#